data_AF-A0A9W7Y929-F1
#
_entry.id   AF-A0A9W7Y929-F1
#
_cell.length_a   1.000
_cell.length_b   1.000
_cell.length_c   1.000
_cell.angle_alpha   90.00
_cell.angle_beta   90.00
_cell.angle_gamma   90.00
#
_symmetry.space_group_name_H-M   'P 1'
#
loop_
_entity.id
_entity.type
_entity.pdbx_description
1 polymer ?
#
loop_
_entity_poly.entity_id
_entity_poly.type
_entity_poly.pdbx_seq_one_letter_code
_entity_poly.pdbx_strand_id
1 'polypeptide(L)'
;MDTVEYGLERLELAAQKAGAGHSNNDADTEDDGGHNRASWEDAACITDVDPLSVDLPAAIAHMAGLVERIQAPPEAAPIVEQLVQWAAAPRTETVDEVLDRISALLLVEGLGQATTAPLQATHGPAEWADGQLTLAVAAVFRPLLVDLVARSTQPEAQAAVLRHLGLHADADRARLCVAYAAGCLLHTTPQIRSLLADYFGSGVGAAVVSQAQAAAGTDAALHALVVLYRLLRVLPGAAGSTEAPLAALMAPGLPDLARLVACECLCLARSLSDQGRSQLVATLQLDAAVEAHARAWLVRGEQMFAEAATAQMVEQNRIGLAQGLWQAMPSNRRDWMDASILSSSVADVGGVLLHAHGEAAAAAGAAADLVMTPTVARNVRAMALAASRGEPVLLQGAVGSGKTSLVEWMARRTGNELVTVHLSGSMDAKVLVGSYVTTQRAGDFEWRAGLLTTAVAEGKWMLIENVDLAPPDVIQTLLPLVESHTLFVASRGESIAAHARFRLFATLSAHGRSRRAGASGLLGSSTWSRLEMGSLEAEYPQIIAGAFPALADDAEALARAFRSVSELAECGGGGGKSAPPLSTRDLARWCARLSSDGRAGDAFRVFQEAIDTFAVREPDHDRWCTLVQRIGVVFGIPTQRADQFLAQHSPAVVATGRTLKIGRAVLATDGRPAGDGSGMPFADTRHARCLLERIAAAVQRTEPVLLVGETGTGKTTAVQRLASLAGRELSVFNLSQQSDASDLLGGFRPVDVARVALQLRETFDSLFARTLSVRKNAAFLDRARGAFGRRDWKRLAALYRAAVANARQMIASAQAAVAVAAAAADTGGGHGEAASEAPRAKRPRLVAEDVGVLEVAWDGFERRLADFEAVRSARLAFHFAEGALVRAARAGGWILLDEVNLAAAETLACLGGVLQRERALLLAETGVRVECHPEFRLFACMNPANDVGKRDLPPGLRSGFTEIFVHPPDANTDDLLAIVRAHLPASVPPQMCHRVIAFYRAAKALAAEHRLADGAGQRPHYSLRTLARSLTYAREHAAAYSLQRSLHDGLAMTFATQLEAATQAVLMRELAAVFDGSDVAQMLRRVPPGPPGAVLVQGFWLAVQDAEAAAAAAEDGSSFVVTASVETKLQALARAAMCGRYPVLIQGPTSAGKTSMVHHLARCTGHRL
;
A
#
# COMPACT_ATOMS: atom_id res chain seq x y z
N MET A 1 7.01 34.27 48.70
CA MET A 1 6.62 35.43 47.86
C MET A 1 7.66 36.56 47.86
N ASP A 2 8.90 36.37 48.37
CA ASP A 2 9.96 37.40 48.31
C ASP A 2 11.26 36.91 47.63
N THR A 3 11.15 36.14 46.54
CA THR A 3 12.31 35.64 45.78
C THR A 3 12.17 35.78 44.25
N VAL A 4 11.26 36.63 43.77
CA VAL A 4 10.98 36.79 42.32
C VAL A 4 11.68 38.01 41.69
N GLU A 5 12.24 38.94 42.47
CA GLU A 5 12.78 40.20 41.91
C GLU A 5 14.27 40.21 41.52
N TYR A 6 15.04 39.14 41.75
CA TYR A 6 16.50 39.16 41.48
C TYR A 6 16.91 38.57 40.12
N GLY A 7 15.95 38.13 39.29
CA GLY A 7 16.22 37.43 38.01
C GLY A 7 16.06 38.27 36.74
N LEU A 8 15.43 39.45 36.80
CA LEU A 8 15.04 40.21 35.62
C LEU A 8 16.12 41.17 35.08
N GLU A 9 17.01 41.69 35.95
CA GLU A 9 18.00 42.71 35.53
C GLU A 9 19.21 42.16 34.74
N ARG A 10 19.39 40.83 34.65
CA ARG A 10 20.51 40.22 33.89
C ARG A 10 20.16 39.74 32.49
N LEU A 11 18.88 39.67 32.14
CA LEU A 11 18.40 39.24 30.83
C LEU A 11 18.43 40.38 29.79
N GLU A 12 18.23 41.63 30.20
CA GLU A 12 18.37 42.80 29.30
C GLU A 12 19.84 43.04 28.88
N LEU A 13 20.81 42.68 29.72
CA LEU A 13 22.23 42.90 29.45
C LEU A 13 22.83 41.85 28.48
N ALA A 14 22.21 40.67 28.37
CA ALA A 14 22.65 39.61 27.46
C ALA A 14 22.01 39.75 26.05
N ALA A 15 20.77 40.23 25.97
CA ALA A 15 20.08 40.51 24.71
C ALA A 15 20.70 41.69 23.94
N GLN A 16 21.33 42.67 24.62
CA GLN A 16 21.99 43.81 23.98
C GLN A 16 23.35 43.48 23.33
N LYS A 17 23.94 42.30 23.56
CA LYS A 17 25.28 41.94 23.01
C LYS A 17 25.26 40.99 21.81
N ALA A 18 24.10 40.51 21.38
CA ALA A 18 23.99 39.60 20.24
C ALA A 18 22.90 40.07 19.26
N GLY A 19 23.17 41.14 18.50
CA GLY A 19 22.23 41.59 17.46
C GLY A 19 22.59 42.92 16.82
N ALA A 20 23.58 42.91 15.93
CA ALA A 20 23.78 43.98 14.96
C ALA A 20 23.46 43.45 13.56
N GLY A 21 22.39 43.97 12.94
CA GLY A 21 22.23 43.96 11.49
C GLY A 21 20.80 43.71 10.97
N HIS A 22 20.12 44.82 10.64
CA HIS A 22 19.03 44.97 9.65
C HIS A 22 17.67 44.29 9.93
N SER A 23 16.49 44.85 9.66
CA SER A 23 15.96 46.21 9.45
C SER A 23 14.42 46.06 9.39
N ASN A 24 13.69 46.95 10.07
CA ASN A 24 12.25 47.25 10.06
C ASN A 24 11.35 46.56 8.99
N ASN A 25 10.19 46.04 9.40
CA ASN A 25 8.93 46.78 9.32
C ASN A 25 7.71 46.04 9.94
N ASP A 26 6.77 46.87 10.40
CA ASP A 26 5.34 46.67 10.56
C ASP A 26 4.77 46.10 11.88
N ALA A 27 4.10 47.02 12.57
CA ALA A 27 3.26 46.89 13.74
C ALA A 27 1.87 46.36 13.36
N ASP A 28 1.26 45.59 14.26
CA ASP A 28 -0.11 45.82 14.72
C ASP A 28 -0.39 44.93 15.94
N THR A 29 -0.79 45.58 17.03
CA THR A 29 -1.15 45.04 18.33
C THR A 29 -2.65 44.78 18.38
N GLU A 30 -3.08 43.57 18.72
CA GLU A 30 -4.35 43.34 19.43
C GLU A 30 -4.12 42.41 20.62
N ASP A 31 -4.69 42.86 21.72
CA ASP A 31 -4.56 42.44 23.11
C ASP A 31 -5.61 41.35 23.39
N ASP A 32 -5.19 40.16 23.84
CA ASP A 32 -6.13 39.19 24.42
C ASP A 32 -5.46 38.38 25.54
N GLY A 33 -6.12 38.38 26.69
CA GLY A 33 -5.58 38.01 28.00
C GLY A 33 -5.10 36.56 28.10
N GLY A 34 -3.78 36.39 28.28
CA GLY A 34 -3.15 35.12 28.61
C GLY A 34 -2.96 34.94 30.12
N HIS A 35 -3.71 34.02 30.72
CA HIS A 35 -3.32 33.41 31.99
C HIS A 35 -2.02 32.59 31.79
N ASN A 36 -1.00 32.92 32.57
CA ASN A 36 0.22 32.16 32.90
C ASN A 36 0.52 30.94 31.99
N ARG A 37 1.23 31.19 30.89
CA ARG A 37 1.87 30.15 30.07
C ARG A 37 3.40 30.17 30.12
N ALA A 38 3.98 30.94 31.02
CA ALA A 38 5.43 31.12 31.17
C ALA A 38 6.15 30.04 32.02
N SER A 39 5.68 28.79 32.04
CA SER A 39 6.39 27.70 32.77
C SER A 39 6.61 26.42 31.99
N TRP A 40 6.30 26.39 30.69
CA TRP A 40 6.51 25.18 29.86
C TRP A 40 7.44 25.42 28.67
N GLU A 41 7.60 26.67 28.20
CA GLU A 41 8.52 26.99 27.10
C GLU A 41 9.98 27.02 27.57
N ASP A 42 10.26 27.38 28.82
CA ASP A 42 11.64 27.39 29.36
C ASP A 42 12.18 25.99 29.70
N ALA A 43 11.30 25.01 29.96
CA ALA A 43 11.68 23.60 30.15
C ALA A 43 11.91 22.87 28.80
N ALA A 44 11.40 23.42 27.70
CA ALA A 44 11.56 22.87 26.35
C ALA A 44 12.91 23.25 25.70
N CYS A 45 13.62 24.24 26.23
CA CYS A 45 14.91 24.70 25.68
C CYS A 45 16.08 23.69 25.76
N ILE A 46 15.89 22.53 26.39
CA ILE A 46 16.96 21.53 26.61
C ILE A 46 16.84 20.31 25.67
N THR A 47 15.74 20.15 24.91
CA THR A 47 15.50 18.93 24.10
C THR A 47 15.90 19.03 22.62
N ASP A 48 16.30 20.20 22.13
CA ASP A 48 16.33 20.49 20.68
C ASP A 48 17.73 20.59 20.04
N VAL A 49 18.82 20.30 20.75
CA VAL A 49 20.19 20.52 20.23
C VAL A 49 20.97 19.20 20.17
N ASP A 50 21.30 18.77 18.94
CA ASP A 50 22.28 17.74 18.52
C ASP A 50 22.20 16.32 19.15
N PRO A 51 22.54 15.24 18.41
CA PRO A 51 22.59 13.91 19.00
C PRO A 51 23.60 13.93 20.16
N LEU A 52 23.22 13.45 21.33
CA LEU A 52 24.07 13.53 22.51
C LEU A 52 24.76 12.19 22.72
N SER A 53 26.09 12.18 22.63
CA SER A 53 26.89 11.06 23.12
C SER A 53 27.17 11.25 24.61
N VAL A 54 27.13 10.16 25.36
CA VAL A 54 27.46 10.16 26.79
C VAL A 54 28.95 9.87 26.95
N ASP A 55 29.67 10.78 27.61
CA ASP A 55 31.01 10.47 28.10
C ASP A 55 30.90 9.59 29.35
N LEU A 56 30.88 8.27 29.16
CA LEU A 56 30.65 7.29 30.22
C LEU A 56 31.56 7.51 31.45
N PRO A 57 32.89 7.64 31.34
CA PRO A 57 33.76 7.94 32.48
C PRO A 57 33.38 9.22 33.24
N ALA A 58 33.11 10.33 32.54
CA ALA A 58 32.72 11.58 33.16
C ALA A 58 31.34 11.50 33.83
N ALA A 59 30.38 10.84 33.17
CA ALA A 59 29.04 10.61 33.70
C ALA A 59 29.08 9.73 34.96
N ILE A 60 29.93 8.70 34.99
CA ILE A 60 30.13 7.84 36.16
C ILE A 60 30.72 8.65 37.33
N ALA A 61 31.71 9.51 37.09
CA ALA A 61 32.29 10.35 38.14
C ALA A 61 31.26 11.34 38.73
N HIS A 62 30.44 11.98 37.88
CA HIS A 62 29.36 12.86 38.34
C HIS A 62 28.28 12.10 39.12
N MET A 63 27.89 10.92 38.64
CA MET A 63 26.93 10.04 39.31
C MET A 63 27.45 9.57 40.68
N ALA A 64 28.73 9.19 40.81
CA ALA A 64 29.33 8.83 42.09
C ALA A 64 29.25 9.98 43.12
N GLY A 65 29.55 11.21 42.69
CA GLY A 65 29.42 12.40 43.55
C GLY A 65 27.98 12.75 43.94
N LEU A 66 27.00 12.39 43.10
CA LEU A 66 25.57 12.47 43.43
C LEU A 66 25.15 11.40 44.44
N VAL A 67 25.60 10.16 44.26
CA VAL A 67 25.31 9.04 45.17
C VAL A 67 25.89 9.29 46.57
N GLU A 68 27.01 9.99 46.71
CA GLU A 68 27.55 10.38 48.03
C GLU A 68 26.69 11.44 48.75
N ARG A 69 25.99 12.29 47.99
CA ARG A 69 25.15 13.38 48.55
C ARG A 69 23.75 12.91 48.88
N ILE A 70 23.22 11.99 48.08
CA ILE A 70 21.95 11.30 48.32
C ILE A 70 22.25 10.23 49.37
N GLN A 71 21.49 10.13 50.46
CA GLN A 71 21.71 9.08 51.47
C GLN A 71 21.30 7.70 50.91
N ALA A 72 22.06 7.20 49.92
CA ALA A 72 21.74 6.02 49.15
C ALA A 72 21.81 4.74 50.02
N PRO A 73 21.05 3.69 49.65
CA PRO A 73 21.09 2.41 50.36
C PRO A 73 22.50 1.81 50.37
N PRO A 74 22.90 1.11 51.46
CA PRO A 74 24.24 0.53 51.59
C PRO A 74 24.56 -0.49 50.50
N GLU A 75 23.54 -1.08 49.87
CA GLU A 75 23.71 -2.01 48.73
C GLU A 75 24.21 -1.32 47.45
N ALA A 76 24.09 0.00 47.32
CA ALA A 76 24.56 0.74 46.14
C ALA A 76 26.09 1.01 46.17
N ALA A 77 26.68 1.14 47.36
CA ALA A 77 28.10 1.47 47.55
C ALA A 77 29.09 0.55 46.79
N PRO A 78 28.98 -0.79 46.84
CA PRO A 78 29.92 -1.66 46.12
C PRO A 78 29.82 -1.53 44.60
N ILE A 79 28.65 -1.23 44.04
CA ILE A 79 28.46 -1.04 42.59
C ILE A 79 29.09 0.29 42.16
N VAL A 80 28.90 1.35 42.94
CA VAL A 80 29.51 2.67 42.67
C VAL A 80 31.04 2.57 42.72
N GLU A 81 31.60 1.86 43.69
CA GLU A 81 33.05 1.66 43.81
C GLU A 81 33.62 0.94 42.58
N GLN A 82 32.97 -0.12 42.10
CA GLN A 82 33.36 -0.83 40.87
C GLN A 82 33.30 0.06 39.63
N LEU A 83 32.26 0.89 39.48
CA LEU A 83 32.13 1.82 38.35
C LEU A 83 33.20 2.91 38.39
N VAL A 84 33.52 3.45 39.57
CA VAL A 84 34.60 4.43 39.74
C VAL A 84 35.97 3.81 39.43
N GLN A 85 36.20 2.57 39.84
CA GLN A 85 37.41 1.82 39.47
C GLN A 85 37.51 1.61 37.95
N TRP A 86 36.39 1.30 37.28
CA TRP A 86 36.34 1.21 35.82
C TRP A 86 36.68 2.56 35.15
N ALA A 87 36.14 3.66 35.67
CA ALA A 87 36.42 5.00 35.14
C ALA A 87 37.91 5.41 35.33
N ALA A 88 38.60 4.86 36.32
CA ALA A 88 39.99 5.16 36.66
C ALA A 88 41.04 4.22 36.03
N ALA A 89 40.67 3.00 35.63
CA ALA A 89 41.58 1.94 35.17
C ALA A 89 41.57 1.72 33.64
N PRO A 90 42.65 1.18 33.04
CA PRO A 90 42.67 0.82 31.62
C PRO A 90 41.67 -0.32 31.32
N ARG A 91 40.86 -0.11 30.26
CA ARG A 91 39.67 -0.86 29.84
C ARG A 91 39.89 -2.37 29.66
N THR A 92 39.73 -3.16 30.73
CA THR A 92 39.69 -4.62 30.67
C THR A 92 38.27 -5.17 30.54
N GLU A 93 37.27 -4.40 30.97
CA GLU A 93 35.84 -4.75 30.92
C GLU A 93 35.18 -4.25 29.63
N THR A 94 34.18 -4.99 29.17
CA THR A 94 33.37 -4.63 28.00
C THR A 94 32.36 -3.52 28.34
N VAL A 95 31.96 -2.72 27.35
CA VAL A 95 30.94 -1.66 27.55
C VAL A 95 29.60 -2.24 28.03
N ASP A 96 29.29 -3.47 27.61
CA ASP A 96 28.07 -4.19 27.96
C ASP A 96 27.98 -4.47 29.47
N GLU A 97 29.08 -4.97 30.06
CA GLU A 97 29.18 -5.22 31.51
C GLU A 97 29.02 -3.94 32.35
N VAL A 98 29.48 -2.80 31.84
CA VAL A 98 29.34 -1.49 32.50
C VAL A 98 27.88 -1.01 32.46
N LEU A 99 27.22 -1.15 31.31
CA LEU A 99 25.81 -0.80 31.15
C LEU A 99 24.91 -1.67 32.03
N ASP A 100 25.24 -2.95 32.21
CA ASP A 100 24.53 -3.86 33.12
C ASP A 100 24.68 -3.44 34.59
N ARG A 101 25.86 -2.97 35.00
CA ARG A 101 26.08 -2.40 36.35
C ARG A 101 25.31 -1.09 36.55
N ILE A 102 25.25 -0.22 35.54
CA ILE A 102 24.44 1.01 35.61
C ILE A 102 22.94 0.67 35.65
N SER A 103 22.50 -0.34 34.90
CA SER A 103 21.13 -0.87 34.95
C SER A 103 20.82 -1.45 36.35
N ALA A 104 21.78 -2.13 36.98
CA ALA A 104 21.65 -2.60 38.36
C ALA A 104 21.40 -1.45 39.33
N LEU A 105 22.13 -0.33 39.21
CA LEU A 105 21.95 0.88 40.03
C LEU A 105 20.53 1.46 39.96
N LEU A 106 19.86 1.39 38.80
CA LEU A 106 18.45 1.80 38.65
C LEU A 106 17.49 0.95 39.48
N LEU A 107 17.88 -0.27 39.86
CA LEU A 107 17.03 -1.23 40.57
C LEU A 107 17.32 -1.33 42.07
N VAL A 108 18.47 -0.83 42.54
CA VAL A 108 18.95 -1.04 43.92
C VAL A 108 18.01 -0.45 44.97
N GLU A 109 17.43 0.71 44.70
CA GLU A 109 16.54 1.39 45.64
C GLU A 109 15.29 0.57 45.98
N GLY A 110 14.81 -0.24 45.02
CA GLY A 110 13.72 -1.18 45.23
C GLY A 110 14.05 -2.35 46.17
N LEU A 111 15.33 -2.62 46.45
CA LEU A 111 15.75 -3.68 47.38
C LEU A 111 15.69 -3.23 48.84
N GLY A 112 16.10 -1.99 49.13
CA GLY A 112 16.14 -1.44 50.48
C GLY A 112 14.76 -1.03 51.01
N GLN A 113 13.87 -0.55 50.14
CA GLN A 113 12.48 -0.23 50.52
C GLN A 113 11.57 -1.44 50.70
N ALA A 114 12.02 -2.63 50.29
CA ALA A 114 11.40 -3.88 50.74
C ALA A 114 11.62 -4.13 52.25
N THR A 115 12.43 -3.31 52.95
CA THR A 115 12.83 -3.61 54.33
C THR A 115 12.83 -2.48 55.38
N THR A 116 12.90 -1.16 55.12
CA THR A 116 13.26 -0.26 56.27
C THR A 116 12.79 1.22 56.35
N ALA A 117 11.79 1.73 55.60
CA ALA A 117 11.28 3.10 55.84
C ALA A 117 9.77 3.14 56.13
N PRO A 118 9.30 3.77 57.24
CA PRO A 118 7.89 3.82 57.57
C PRO A 118 7.15 4.96 56.85
N LEU A 119 6.16 4.63 56.00
CA LEU A 119 5.16 5.58 55.50
C LEU A 119 4.06 5.75 56.57
N GLN A 120 4.32 6.51 57.64
CA GLN A 120 3.25 6.80 58.61
C GLN A 120 2.32 7.90 58.06
N ALA A 121 1.01 7.69 58.18
CA ALA A 121 -0.03 8.67 57.80
C ALA A 121 0.06 10.02 58.56
N THR A 122 0.89 10.11 59.59
CA THR A 122 1.15 11.31 60.40
C THR A 122 2.25 12.21 59.83
N HIS A 123 3.04 11.75 58.87
CA HIS A 123 4.06 12.55 58.20
C HIS A 123 3.44 13.43 57.10
N GLY A 124 3.84 14.69 57.05
CA GLY A 124 3.36 15.63 56.05
C GLY A 124 3.76 15.22 54.62
N PRO A 125 3.08 15.73 53.58
CA PRO A 125 3.37 15.39 52.17
C PRO A 125 4.81 15.73 51.73
N ALA A 126 5.58 16.48 52.54
CA ALA A 126 6.97 16.88 52.28
C ALA A 126 8.01 15.74 52.43
N GLU A 127 7.64 14.56 52.94
CA GLU A 127 8.55 13.41 53.17
C GLU A 127 8.33 12.23 52.21
N TRP A 128 7.73 12.47 51.03
CA TRP A 128 7.74 11.47 49.92
C TRP A 128 9.13 11.43 49.25
N ALA A 129 10.11 10.86 49.93
CA ALA A 129 11.50 10.72 49.45
C ALA A 129 11.76 9.37 48.75
N ASP A 130 10.81 8.89 47.95
CA ASP A 130 10.97 7.67 47.15
C ASP A 130 11.76 7.94 45.86
N GLY A 131 12.59 6.99 45.43
CA GLY A 131 13.15 6.98 44.07
C GLY A 131 14.23 8.03 43.78
N GLN A 132 14.84 8.67 44.78
CA GLN A 132 15.82 9.75 44.57
C GLN A 132 17.07 9.28 43.82
N LEU A 133 17.56 8.08 44.14
CA LEU A 133 18.71 7.48 43.45
C LEU A 133 18.32 7.08 42.02
N THR A 134 17.18 6.44 41.86
CA THR A 134 16.65 6.00 40.56
C THR A 134 16.49 7.18 39.60
N LEU A 135 15.91 8.29 40.08
CA LEU A 135 15.73 9.53 39.31
C LEU A 135 17.06 10.23 39.00
N ALA A 136 18.01 10.21 39.94
CA ALA A 136 19.35 10.79 39.70
C ALA A 136 20.12 10.03 38.63
N VAL A 137 20.15 8.68 38.70
CA VAL A 137 20.80 7.84 37.68
C VAL A 137 20.12 8.03 36.32
N ALA A 138 18.78 8.05 36.28
CA ALA A 138 18.03 8.28 35.05
C ALA A 138 18.28 9.65 34.43
N ALA A 139 18.52 10.68 35.25
CA ALA A 139 18.86 12.01 34.77
C ALA A 139 20.27 12.08 34.19
N VAL A 140 21.27 11.49 34.86
CA VAL A 140 22.66 11.49 34.35
C VAL A 140 22.80 10.72 33.04
N PHE A 141 22.15 9.55 32.95
CA PHE A 141 22.21 8.65 31.79
C PHE A 141 21.00 8.78 30.87
N ARG A 142 20.36 9.95 30.83
CA ARG A 142 19.11 10.19 30.08
C ARG A 142 19.12 9.70 28.62
N PRO A 143 20.21 9.87 27.82
CA PRO A 143 20.27 9.37 26.44
C PRO A 143 20.26 7.84 26.31
N LEU A 144 20.71 7.11 27.34
CA LEU A 144 20.80 5.65 27.39
C LEU A 144 19.64 4.99 28.15
N LEU A 145 18.78 5.79 28.77
CA LEU A 145 17.79 5.32 29.72
C LEU A 145 16.86 4.23 29.17
N VAL A 146 16.46 4.33 27.89
CA VAL A 146 15.59 3.31 27.26
C VAL A 146 16.29 1.95 27.18
N ASP A 147 17.58 1.92 26.86
CA ASP A 147 18.37 0.69 26.82
C ASP A 147 18.66 0.15 28.22
N LEU A 148 18.98 1.02 29.17
CA LEU A 148 19.18 0.61 30.57
C LEU A 148 17.93 -0.04 31.19
N VAL A 149 16.74 0.47 30.87
CA VAL A 149 15.47 -0.14 31.29
C VAL A 149 15.16 -1.40 30.47
N ALA A 150 15.52 -1.46 29.19
CA ALA A 150 15.35 -2.68 28.39
C ALA A 150 16.24 -3.83 28.88
N ARG A 151 17.45 -3.54 29.35
CA ARG A 151 18.31 -4.53 30.02
C ARG A 151 17.67 -5.02 31.30
N SER A 152 17.08 -4.14 32.11
CA SER A 152 16.47 -4.54 33.39
C SER A 152 15.22 -5.42 33.23
N THR A 153 14.57 -5.41 32.06
CA THR A 153 13.41 -6.29 31.78
C THR A 153 13.80 -7.69 31.29
N GLN A 154 15.06 -7.93 30.90
CA GLN A 154 15.50 -9.24 30.42
C GLN A 154 15.80 -10.21 31.59
N PRO A 155 15.36 -11.48 31.51
CA PRO A 155 15.53 -12.44 32.61
C PRO A 155 17.01 -12.78 32.91
N GLU A 156 17.87 -12.81 31.89
CA GLU A 156 19.31 -13.06 32.06
C GLU A 156 20.01 -11.88 32.76
N ALA A 157 19.64 -10.66 32.39
CA ALA A 157 20.12 -9.44 33.01
C ALA A 157 19.58 -9.27 34.45
N GLN A 158 18.33 -9.65 34.74
CA GLN A 158 17.80 -9.69 36.11
C GLN A 158 18.64 -10.60 37.03
N ALA A 159 19.04 -11.77 36.53
CA ALA A 159 19.94 -12.67 37.24
C ALA A 159 21.38 -12.12 37.35
N ALA A 160 21.85 -11.33 36.37
CA ALA A 160 23.13 -10.64 36.43
C ALA A 160 23.12 -9.49 37.46
N VAL A 161 22.07 -8.66 37.46
CA VAL A 161 21.86 -7.56 38.42
C VAL A 161 21.88 -8.08 39.86
N LEU A 162 21.11 -9.14 40.15
CA LEU A 162 21.11 -9.75 41.48
C LEU A 162 22.48 -10.34 41.86
N ARG A 163 23.23 -10.89 40.88
CA ARG A 163 24.61 -11.36 41.08
C ARG A 163 25.57 -10.22 41.43
N HIS A 164 25.49 -9.08 40.74
CA HIS A 164 26.31 -7.90 41.03
C HIS A 164 26.06 -7.33 42.43
N LEU A 165 24.86 -7.55 42.97
CA LEU A 165 24.44 -7.16 44.31
C LEU A 165 24.77 -8.20 45.39
N GLY A 166 25.35 -9.35 45.03
CA GLY A 166 25.67 -10.42 45.99
C GLY A 166 24.44 -11.11 46.60
N LEU A 167 23.25 -10.97 45.98
CA LEU A 167 22.00 -11.57 46.43
C LEU A 167 21.72 -12.88 45.68
N HIS A 168 21.11 -13.85 46.37
CA HIS A 168 20.64 -15.07 45.70
C HIS A 168 19.52 -14.75 44.70
N ALA A 169 19.55 -15.42 43.54
CA ALA A 169 18.65 -15.18 42.43
C ALA A 169 17.19 -15.58 42.76
N ASP A 170 16.44 -14.66 43.35
CA ASP A 170 14.98 -14.74 43.43
C ASP A 170 14.37 -13.92 42.29
N ALA A 171 13.82 -14.62 41.30
CA ALA A 171 13.24 -14.02 40.11
C ALA A 171 12.06 -13.08 40.43
N ASP A 172 11.29 -13.37 41.50
CA ASP A 172 10.17 -12.52 41.89
C ASP A 172 10.67 -11.23 42.52
N ARG A 173 11.76 -11.29 43.30
CA ARG A 173 12.40 -10.09 43.87
C ARG A 173 12.97 -9.16 42.80
N ALA A 174 13.60 -9.69 41.75
CA ALA A 174 14.04 -8.87 40.61
C ALA A 174 12.87 -8.18 39.90
N ARG A 175 11.76 -8.91 39.70
CA ARG A 175 10.56 -8.35 39.06
C ARG A 175 9.96 -7.18 39.83
N LEU A 176 10.00 -7.25 41.16
CA LEU A 176 9.54 -6.19 42.06
C LEU A 176 10.41 -4.94 41.99
N CYS A 177 11.74 -5.09 41.93
CA CYS A 177 12.66 -3.96 41.76
C CYS A 177 12.43 -3.25 40.42
N VAL A 178 12.19 -4.01 39.34
CA VAL A 178 11.83 -3.45 38.03
C VAL A 178 10.49 -2.71 38.11
N ALA A 179 9.51 -3.25 38.84
CA ALA A 179 8.22 -2.59 39.04
C ALA A 179 8.34 -1.27 39.83
N TYR A 180 9.19 -1.24 40.85
CA TYR A 180 9.51 -0.04 41.62
C TYR A 180 10.14 1.04 40.73
N ALA A 181 11.21 0.70 40.01
CA ALA A 181 11.89 1.64 39.12
C ALA A 181 10.94 2.17 38.02
N ALA A 182 10.09 1.30 37.46
CA ALA A 182 9.06 1.69 36.50
C ALA A 182 8.06 2.70 37.07
N GLY A 183 7.61 2.51 38.32
CA GLY A 183 6.69 3.42 39.01
C GLY A 183 7.26 4.82 39.24
N CYS A 184 8.59 4.94 39.42
CA CYS A 184 9.28 6.23 39.56
C CYS A 184 9.54 6.91 38.20
N LEU A 185 9.87 6.13 37.17
CA LEU A 185 10.32 6.66 35.86
C LEU A 185 9.19 7.01 34.90
N LEU A 186 8.01 6.39 34.99
CA LEU A 186 6.93 6.56 34.01
C LEU A 186 6.42 8.01 33.88
N HIS A 187 6.43 8.78 34.97
CA HIS A 187 6.00 10.18 34.94
C HIS A 187 6.99 11.10 34.22
N THR A 188 8.28 10.87 34.40
CA THR A 188 9.35 11.72 33.82
C THR A 188 9.80 11.24 32.44
N THR A 189 9.60 9.96 32.14
CA THR A 189 10.09 9.29 30.94
C THR A 189 8.96 8.49 30.28
N PRO A 190 8.09 9.13 29.48
CA PRO A 190 7.01 8.41 28.78
C PRO A 190 7.52 7.40 27.72
N GLN A 191 8.79 7.52 27.32
CA GLN A 191 9.41 6.72 26.26
C GLN A 191 9.48 5.22 26.59
N ILE A 192 9.64 4.87 27.87
CA ILE A 192 9.72 3.48 28.34
C ILE A 192 8.35 2.79 28.46
N ARG A 193 7.26 3.52 28.24
CA ARG A 193 5.88 3.01 28.41
C ARG A 193 5.62 1.76 27.58
N SER A 194 6.10 1.71 26.34
CA SER A 194 5.88 0.58 25.43
C SER A 194 6.63 -0.68 25.86
N LEU A 195 7.90 -0.54 26.25
CA LEU A 195 8.73 -1.61 26.79
C LEU A 195 8.13 -2.20 28.08
N LEU A 196 7.70 -1.32 28.99
CA LEU A 196 7.10 -1.74 30.26
C LEU A 196 5.75 -2.42 30.06
N ALA A 197 4.92 -1.96 29.12
CA ALA A 197 3.65 -2.63 28.80
C ALA A 197 3.87 -4.10 28.38
N ASP A 198 4.86 -4.37 27.53
CA ASP A 198 5.20 -5.73 27.09
C ASP A 198 5.74 -6.58 28.26
N TYR A 199 6.58 -5.99 29.12
CA TYR A 199 7.09 -6.66 30.31
C TYR A 199 5.99 -7.02 31.32
N PHE A 200 5.11 -6.08 31.68
CA PHE A 200 4.03 -6.32 32.65
C PHE A 200 2.92 -7.23 32.10
N GLY A 201 2.75 -7.29 30.77
CA GLY A 201 1.87 -8.26 30.11
C GLY A 201 2.18 -9.73 30.42
N SER A 202 3.40 -10.02 30.91
CA SER A 202 3.81 -11.37 31.34
C SER A 202 3.32 -11.80 32.73
N GLY A 203 2.54 -10.96 33.44
CA GLY A 203 1.94 -11.30 34.74
C GLY A 203 2.67 -10.76 35.97
N VAL A 204 3.61 -9.83 35.80
CA VAL A 204 4.40 -9.23 36.90
C VAL A 204 3.54 -8.47 37.92
N GLY A 205 2.42 -7.88 37.49
CA GLY A 205 1.49 -7.21 38.41
C GLY A 205 0.97 -8.15 39.51
N ALA A 206 0.77 -9.44 39.20
CA ALA A 206 0.35 -10.44 40.19
C ALA A 206 1.43 -10.70 41.26
N ALA A 207 2.71 -10.64 40.89
CA ALA A 207 3.82 -10.81 41.83
C ALA A 207 3.89 -9.63 42.82
N VAL A 208 3.66 -8.39 42.35
CA VAL A 208 3.59 -7.19 43.22
C VAL A 208 2.48 -7.34 44.27
N VAL A 209 1.29 -7.79 43.85
CA VAL A 209 0.17 -7.97 44.79
C VAL A 209 0.42 -9.16 45.73
N SER A 210 1.03 -10.25 45.24
CA SER A 210 1.39 -11.39 46.09
C SER A 210 2.39 -11.00 47.18
N GLN A 211 3.35 -10.10 46.89
CA GLN A 211 4.26 -9.58 47.90
C GLN A 211 3.53 -8.69 48.90
N ALA A 212 2.63 -7.82 48.44
CA ALA A 212 1.80 -6.98 49.32
C ALA A 212 0.93 -7.83 50.27
N GLN A 213 0.45 -9.00 49.81
CA GLN A 213 -0.24 -9.99 50.64
C GLN A 213 0.67 -10.67 51.65
N ALA A 214 1.89 -11.06 51.25
CA ALA A 214 2.86 -11.69 52.15
C ALA A 214 3.33 -10.73 53.26
N ALA A 215 3.38 -9.43 52.97
CA ALA A 215 3.77 -8.36 53.90
C ALA A 215 2.57 -7.67 54.57
N ALA A 216 1.37 -8.28 54.53
CA ALA A 216 0.13 -7.68 55.00
C ALA A 216 0.24 -7.20 56.47
N GLY A 217 0.01 -5.90 56.69
CA GLY A 217 0.12 -5.27 58.01
C GLY A 217 1.44 -4.53 58.29
N THR A 218 2.37 -4.50 57.34
CA THR A 218 3.61 -3.70 57.40
C THR A 218 3.59 -2.53 56.41
N ASP A 219 4.44 -1.52 56.63
CA ASP A 219 4.58 -0.38 55.72
C ASP A 219 5.12 -0.79 54.33
N ALA A 220 5.75 -1.96 54.21
CA ALA A 220 6.19 -2.53 52.94
C ALA A 220 5.01 -2.91 52.02
N ALA A 221 3.88 -3.35 52.58
CA ALA A 221 2.66 -3.60 51.80
C ALA A 221 2.07 -2.31 51.22
N LEU A 222 2.15 -1.20 51.98
CA LEU A 222 1.68 0.10 51.52
C LEU A 222 2.55 0.64 50.37
N HIS A 223 3.89 0.53 50.47
CA HIS A 223 4.80 0.92 49.38
C HIS A 223 4.53 0.14 48.09
N ALA A 224 4.38 -1.19 48.18
CA ALA A 224 4.08 -2.03 47.02
C ALA A 224 2.74 -1.64 46.35
N LEU A 225 1.73 -1.29 47.15
CA LEU A 225 0.43 -0.82 46.66
C LEU A 225 0.51 0.59 46.04
N VAL A 226 1.33 1.49 46.58
CA VAL A 226 1.57 2.81 45.98
C VAL A 226 2.27 2.65 44.64
N VAL A 227 3.32 1.82 44.54
CA VAL A 227 4.00 1.52 43.27
C VAL A 227 3.01 0.97 42.24
N LEU A 228 2.17 0.00 42.64
CA LEU A 228 1.13 -0.53 41.78
C LEU A 228 0.13 0.55 41.35
N TYR A 229 -0.27 1.44 42.26
CA TYR A 229 -1.13 2.58 41.94
C TYR A 229 -0.48 3.51 40.89
N ARG A 230 0.82 3.83 41.02
CA ARG A 230 1.58 4.63 40.03
C ARG A 230 1.59 3.94 38.67
N LEU A 231 1.85 2.64 38.65
CA LEU A 231 1.86 1.82 37.43
C LEU A 231 0.48 1.81 36.76
N LEU A 232 -0.59 1.52 37.51
CA LEU A 232 -1.95 1.38 36.97
C LEU A 232 -2.53 2.70 36.43
N ARG A 233 -2.10 3.85 36.97
CA ARG A 233 -2.51 5.17 36.44
C ARG A 233 -2.03 5.42 35.01
N VAL A 234 -0.85 4.90 34.65
CA VAL A 234 -0.23 5.14 33.33
C VAL A 234 -0.39 3.92 32.40
N LEU A 235 -0.39 2.72 32.99
CA LEU A 235 -0.51 1.42 32.35
C LEU A 235 -1.62 0.58 33.02
N PRO A 236 -2.91 0.82 32.70
CA PRO A 236 -4.01 0.02 33.22
C PRO A 236 -3.86 -1.48 32.89
N GLY A 237 -3.27 -1.79 31.72
CA GLY A 237 -2.99 -3.16 31.27
C GLY A 237 -1.99 -3.93 32.15
N ALA A 238 -1.24 -3.26 33.03
CA ALA A 238 -0.35 -3.91 33.99
C ALA A 238 -1.12 -4.68 35.09
N ALA A 239 -2.44 -4.48 35.19
CA ALA A 239 -3.28 -5.16 36.16
C ALA A 239 -3.32 -6.68 35.97
N GLY A 240 -3.33 -7.22 34.74
CA GLY A 240 -3.42 -8.67 34.51
C GLY A 240 -4.48 -9.38 35.38
N SER A 241 -4.11 -10.49 36.04
CA SER A 241 -4.98 -11.25 36.97
C SER A 241 -4.88 -10.81 38.44
N THR A 242 -4.71 -9.52 38.73
CA THR A 242 -4.50 -8.98 40.10
C THR A 242 -5.78 -8.80 40.92
N GLU A 243 -6.96 -9.05 40.34
CA GLU A 243 -8.23 -8.68 40.95
C GLU A 243 -8.57 -9.47 42.23
N ALA A 244 -8.46 -10.80 42.17
CA ALA A 244 -8.69 -11.67 43.32
C ALA A 244 -7.71 -11.37 44.47
N PRO A 245 -6.40 -11.21 44.22
CA PRO A 245 -5.48 -10.89 45.31
C PRO A 245 -5.63 -9.45 45.84
N LEU A 246 -6.01 -8.46 45.02
CA LEU A 246 -6.35 -7.11 45.49
C LEU A 246 -7.59 -7.11 46.39
N ALA A 247 -8.62 -7.89 46.04
CA ALA A 247 -9.82 -8.03 46.86
C ALA A 247 -9.52 -8.63 48.25
N ALA A 248 -8.56 -9.55 48.35
CA ALA A 248 -8.13 -10.10 49.64
C ALA A 248 -7.47 -9.06 50.55
N LEU A 249 -6.77 -8.06 49.98
CA LEU A 249 -6.16 -6.94 50.73
C LEU A 249 -7.18 -5.90 51.23
N MET A 250 -8.45 -6.00 50.83
CA MET A 250 -9.54 -5.14 51.29
C MET A 250 -10.22 -5.66 52.57
N ALA A 251 -9.83 -6.85 53.05
CA ALA A 251 -10.45 -7.52 54.18
C ALA A 251 -10.40 -6.69 55.49
N PRO A 252 -11.43 -6.80 56.35
CA PRO A 252 -11.43 -6.13 57.66
C PRO A 252 -10.35 -6.73 58.56
N GLY A 253 -9.39 -5.89 59.01
CA GLY A 253 -8.24 -6.30 59.84
C GLY A 253 -6.88 -5.76 59.37
N LEU A 254 -6.81 -5.16 58.17
CA LEU A 254 -5.62 -4.49 57.63
C LEU A 254 -5.68 -2.97 57.84
N PRO A 255 -4.54 -2.25 57.80
CA PRO A 255 -4.51 -0.79 57.94
C PRO A 255 -5.44 -0.08 56.95
N ASP A 256 -6.20 0.90 57.44
CA ASP A 256 -7.22 1.60 56.65
C ASP A 256 -6.68 2.23 55.35
N LEU A 257 -5.46 2.78 55.41
CA LEU A 257 -4.79 3.36 54.24
C LEU A 257 -4.45 2.29 53.19
N ALA A 258 -3.93 1.13 53.59
CA ALA A 258 -3.62 0.03 52.67
C ALA A 258 -4.88 -0.54 52.00
N ARG A 259 -5.98 -0.65 52.77
CA ARG A 259 -7.29 -1.08 52.25
C ARG A 259 -7.83 -0.10 51.20
N LEU A 260 -7.70 1.21 51.46
CA LEU A 260 -8.11 2.25 50.52
C LEU A 260 -7.27 2.24 49.23
N VAL A 261 -5.93 2.15 49.34
CA VAL A 261 -5.06 2.12 48.15
C VAL A 261 -5.29 0.85 47.33
N ALA A 262 -5.49 -0.31 47.96
CA ALA A 262 -5.86 -1.54 47.26
C ALA A 262 -7.20 -1.39 46.52
N CYS A 263 -8.18 -0.71 47.12
CA CYS A 263 -9.46 -0.40 46.49
C CYS A 263 -9.31 0.55 45.29
N GLU A 264 -8.51 1.62 45.41
CA GLU A 264 -8.24 2.54 44.30
C GLU A 264 -7.47 1.84 43.17
N CYS A 265 -6.53 0.95 43.47
CA CYS A 265 -5.87 0.09 42.48
C CYS A 265 -6.87 -0.79 41.73
N LEU A 266 -7.82 -1.42 42.44
CA LEU A 266 -8.87 -2.23 41.83
C LEU A 266 -9.81 -1.38 40.95
N CYS A 267 -10.10 -0.15 41.36
CA CYS A 267 -10.88 0.79 40.55
C CYS A 267 -10.18 1.15 39.24
N LEU A 268 -8.87 1.40 39.29
CA LEU A 268 -8.05 1.67 38.10
C LEU A 268 -7.93 0.44 37.20
N ALA A 269 -7.67 -0.74 37.76
CA ALA A 269 -7.57 -2.00 37.04
C ALA A 269 -8.87 -2.33 36.27
N ARG A 270 -10.03 -2.03 36.85
CA ARG A 270 -11.35 -2.25 36.24
C ARG A 270 -11.89 -1.05 35.47
N SER A 271 -11.19 0.08 35.44
CA SER A 271 -11.66 1.34 34.85
C SER A 271 -13.08 1.72 35.32
N LEU A 272 -13.33 1.61 36.63
CA LEU A 272 -14.65 1.90 37.21
C LEU A 272 -15.01 3.39 37.08
N SER A 273 -16.31 3.67 36.87
CA SER A 273 -16.82 5.05 36.91
C SER A 273 -16.73 5.63 38.32
N ASP A 274 -16.80 6.96 38.46
CA ASP A 274 -16.80 7.62 39.76
C ASP A 274 -17.91 7.12 40.69
N GLN A 275 -19.07 6.78 40.13
CA GLN A 275 -20.17 6.19 40.88
C GLN A 275 -19.83 4.76 41.35
N GLY A 276 -19.28 3.92 40.47
CA GLY A 276 -18.87 2.55 40.83
C GLY A 276 -17.73 2.55 41.86
N ARG A 277 -16.78 3.47 41.71
CA ARG A 277 -15.70 3.72 42.68
C ARG A 277 -16.25 4.14 44.04
N SER A 278 -17.19 5.09 44.07
CA SER A 278 -17.83 5.56 45.32
C SER A 278 -18.60 4.43 46.01
N GLN A 279 -19.30 3.59 45.25
CA GLN A 279 -20.00 2.41 45.78
C GLN A 279 -19.03 1.40 46.37
N LEU A 280 -17.92 1.11 45.68
CA LEU A 280 -16.91 0.16 46.16
C LEU A 280 -16.24 0.68 47.44
N VAL A 281 -15.88 1.95 47.50
CA VAL A 281 -15.27 2.54 48.71
C VAL A 281 -16.24 2.54 49.88
N ALA A 282 -17.53 2.79 49.64
CA ALA A 282 -18.56 2.70 50.67
C ALA A 282 -18.66 1.30 51.32
N THR A 283 -18.28 0.23 50.60
CA THR A 283 -18.25 -1.13 51.16
C THR A 283 -17.13 -1.37 52.19
N LEU A 284 -16.09 -0.52 52.21
CA LEU A 284 -14.95 -0.66 53.14
C LEU A 284 -15.27 -0.23 54.58
N GLN A 285 -16.37 0.52 54.79
CA GLN A 285 -16.81 1.03 56.10
C GLN A 285 -15.74 1.86 56.83
N LEU A 286 -15.00 2.71 56.11
CA LEU A 286 -14.02 3.64 56.68
C LEU A 286 -14.69 4.90 57.24
N ASP A 287 -14.04 5.58 58.19
CA ASP A 287 -14.46 6.92 58.63
C ASP A 287 -14.30 7.93 57.47
N ALA A 288 -15.34 8.71 57.20
CA ALA A 288 -15.37 9.70 56.12
C ALA A 288 -14.23 10.74 56.22
N ALA A 289 -13.80 11.10 57.43
CA ALA A 289 -12.68 12.02 57.63
C ALA A 289 -11.33 11.37 57.26
N VAL A 290 -11.17 10.08 57.59
CA VAL A 290 -9.95 9.29 57.28
C VAL A 290 -9.88 9.00 55.78
N GLU A 291 -11.02 8.66 55.14
CA GLU A 291 -11.12 8.47 53.69
C GLU A 291 -10.71 9.74 52.93
N ALA A 292 -11.29 10.89 53.30
CA ALA A 292 -11.00 12.16 52.64
C ALA A 292 -9.53 12.57 52.81
N HIS A 293 -8.96 12.36 54.00
CA HIS A 293 -7.56 12.65 54.27
C HIS A 293 -6.62 11.74 53.47
N ALA A 294 -6.87 10.42 53.49
CA ALA A 294 -6.06 9.42 52.80
C ALA A 294 -6.09 9.60 51.27
N ARG A 295 -7.25 9.94 50.69
CA ARG A 295 -7.35 10.29 49.26
C ARG A 295 -6.58 11.56 48.91
N ALA A 296 -6.74 12.60 49.71
CA ALA A 296 -6.05 13.85 49.48
C ALA A 296 -4.53 13.69 49.67
N TRP A 297 -4.09 12.78 50.54
CA TRP A 297 -2.70 12.37 50.70
C TRP A 297 -2.17 11.66 49.45
N LEU A 298 -2.91 10.65 48.95
CA LEU A 298 -2.50 9.87 47.77
C LEU A 298 -2.39 10.76 46.51
N VAL A 299 -3.38 11.64 46.28
CA VAL A 299 -3.38 12.51 45.08
C VAL A 299 -2.33 13.62 45.18
N ARG A 300 -2.26 14.33 46.32
CA ARG A 300 -1.32 15.45 46.48
C ARG A 300 0.12 14.98 46.59
N GLY A 301 0.37 13.88 47.30
CA GLY A 301 1.70 13.28 47.34
C GLY A 301 2.19 12.96 45.94
N GLU A 302 1.33 12.35 45.11
CA GLU A 302 1.69 11.95 43.74
C GLU A 302 1.95 13.14 42.82
N GLN A 303 1.18 14.22 42.98
CA GLN A 303 1.46 15.48 42.29
C GLN A 303 2.80 16.07 42.71
N MET A 304 3.08 16.17 44.01
CA MET A 304 4.36 16.72 44.48
C MET A 304 5.55 15.85 44.07
N PHE A 305 5.40 14.53 44.07
CA PHE A 305 6.44 13.63 43.58
C PHE A 305 6.70 13.82 42.09
N ALA A 306 5.65 13.91 41.27
CA ALA A 306 5.81 14.16 39.84
C ALA A 306 6.48 15.52 39.56
N GLU A 307 6.09 16.57 40.30
CA GLU A 307 6.69 17.91 40.21
C GLU A 307 8.17 17.88 40.63
N ALA A 308 8.49 17.27 41.78
CA ALA A 308 9.87 17.16 42.29
C ALA A 308 10.77 16.34 41.36
N ALA A 309 10.28 15.19 40.87
CA ALA A 309 10.99 14.33 39.94
C ALA A 309 11.28 15.05 38.61
N THR A 310 10.31 15.83 38.11
CA THR A 310 10.49 16.63 36.89
C THR A 310 11.51 17.75 37.11
N ALA A 311 11.41 18.50 38.22
CA ALA A 311 12.36 19.56 38.55
C ALA A 311 13.79 19.02 38.72
N GLN A 312 13.95 17.88 39.39
CA GLN A 312 15.24 17.20 39.53
C GLN A 312 15.83 16.80 38.17
N MET A 313 14.99 16.22 37.30
CA MET A 313 15.40 15.83 35.94
C MET A 313 15.87 17.05 35.13
N VAL A 314 15.11 18.14 35.12
CA VAL A 314 15.45 19.36 34.39
C VAL A 314 16.77 19.97 34.88
N GLU A 315 16.96 20.09 36.20
CA GLU A 315 18.18 20.68 36.74
C GLU A 315 19.41 19.81 36.46
N GLN A 316 19.31 18.49 36.62
CA GLN A 316 20.42 17.59 36.28
C GLN A 316 20.74 17.61 34.78
N ASN A 317 19.72 17.74 33.92
CA ASN A 317 19.96 17.87 32.49
C ASN A 317 20.72 19.17 32.15
N ARG A 318 20.36 20.27 32.81
CA ARG A 318 21.04 21.56 32.67
C ARG A 318 22.51 21.48 33.12
N ILE A 319 22.77 20.79 34.24
CA ILE A 319 24.12 20.54 34.76
C ILE A 319 24.92 19.67 33.79
N GLY A 320 24.34 18.58 33.28
CA GLY A 320 25.01 17.67 32.36
C GLY A 320 25.48 18.33 31.07
N LEU A 321 24.66 19.23 30.51
CA LEU A 321 25.05 20.08 29.38
C LEU A 321 26.18 21.05 29.74
N ALA A 322 26.06 21.74 30.88
CA ALA A 322 27.04 22.73 31.31
C ALA A 322 28.41 22.12 31.62
N GLN A 323 28.44 20.88 32.12
CA GLN A 323 29.65 20.13 32.45
C GLN A 323 30.21 19.33 31.26
N GLY A 324 29.53 19.30 30.13
CA GLY A 324 29.95 18.53 28.95
C GLY A 324 29.86 17.01 29.11
N LEU A 325 29.05 16.52 30.08
CA LEU A 325 28.76 15.08 30.24
C LEU A 325 28.11 14.51 28.97
N TRP A 326 27.37 15.36 28.28
CA TRP A 326 26.77 15.08 26.99
C TRP A 326 27.41 15.94 25.93
N GLN A 327 27.91 15.31 24.88
CA GLN A 327 28.55 16.00 23.78
C GLN A 327 27.65 15.97 22.56
N ALA A 328 27.43 17.16 21.97
CA ALA A 328 26.79 17.32 20.68
C ALA A 328 27.58 16.56 19.60
N MET A 329 26.92 15.60 18.98
CA MET A 329 27.46 14.79 17.91
C MET A 329 27.19 15.48 16.58
N PRO A 330 28.19 15.55 15.69
CA PRO A 330 27.96 16.08 14.36
C PRO A 330 26.99 15.16 13.60
N SER A 331 26.05 15.76 12.88
CA SER A 331 24.96 15.10 12.15
C SER A 331 25.40 14.08 11.08
N ASN A 332 26.70 14.03 10.78
CA ASN A 332 27.32 13.14 9.80
C ASN A 332 27.95 11.86 10.41
N ARG A 333 28.05 11.74 11.74
CA ARG A 333 28.58 10.53 12.37
C ARG A 333 27.50 9.46 12.38
N ARG A 334 27.76 8.34 11.69
CA ARG A 334 26.97 7.11 11.80
C ARG A 334 27.28 6.47 13.15
N ASP A 335 26.22 6.25 13.92
CA ASP A 335 26.14 5.37 15.09
C ASP A 335 27.19 5.67 16.17
N TRP A 336 26.80 6.45 17.19
CA TRP A 336 27.67 6.67 18.37
C TRP A 336 27.73 5.46 19.30
N MET A 337 26.83 4.50 19.12
CA MET A 337 26.89 3.15 19.68
C MET A 337 26.69 2.14 18.56
N ASP A 338 27.51 1.10 18.54
CA ASP A 338 27.31 -0.03 17.65
C ASP A 338 25.99 -0.72 18.02
N ALA A 339 25.17 -1.06 17.03
CA ALA A 339 23.89 -1.73 17.24
C ALA A 339 24.06 -3.10 17.91
N SER A 340 25.27 -3.68 17.86
CA SER A 340 25.65 -4.90 18.59
C SER A 340 25.69 -4.72 20.12
N ILE A 341 25.85 -3.48 20.60
CA ILE A 341 25.93 -3.14 22.04
C ILE A 341 24.54 -2.88 22.61
N LEU A 342 23.53 -2.56 21.79
CA LEU A 342 22.18 -2.32 22.27
C LEU A 342 21.47 -3.63 22.62
N SER A 343 20.59 -3.57 23.61
CA SER A 343 19.71 -4.69 23.94
C SER A 343 18.82 -5.06 22.74
N SER A 344 18.48 -6.34 22.62
CA SER A 344 17.65 -6.86 21.51
C SER A 344 16.26 -6.21 21.39
N SER A 345 15.81 -5.54 22.46
CA SER A 345 14.51 -4.86 22.54
C SER A 345 14.59 -3.36 22.23
N VAL A 346 15.75 -2.86 21.77
CA VAL A 346 15.97 -1.44 21.47
C VAL A 346 16.62 -1.28 20.09
N ALA A 347 16.17 -0.29 19.33
CA ALA A 347 16.77 0.11 18.07
C ALA A 347 17.17 1.58 18.11
N ASP A 348 18.37 1.87 17.58
CA ASP A 348 18.79 3.25 17.29
C ASP A 348 18.18 3.73 15.97
N VAL A 349 17.45 4.84 16.07
CA VAL A 349 16.81 5.54 14.97
C VAL A 349 17.29 6.99 14.95
N GLY A 350 18.42 7.23 14.27
CA GLY A 350 18.96 8.59 14.08
C GLY A 350 19.45 9.24 15.37
N GLY A 351 19.98 8.45 16.31
CA GLY A 351 20.44 8.89 17.63
C GLY A 351 19.36 8.90 18.70
N VAL A 352 18.16 8.36 18.42
CA VAL A 352 17.06 8.21 19.38
C VAL A 352 16.77 6.73 19.58
N LEU A 353 16.84 6.28 20.83
CA LEU A 353 16.56 4.90 21.20
C LEU A 353 15.05 4.67 21.27
N LEU A 354 14.54 3.76 20.43
CA LEU A 354 13.15 3.34 20.40
C LEU A 354 13.02 1.87 20.78
N HIS A 355 11.89 1.51 21.38
CA HIS A 355 11.54 0.12 21.64
C HIS A 355 11.37 -0.66 20.33
N ALA A 356 12.09 -1.77 20.19
CA ALA A 356 12.13 -2.62 19.01
C ALA A 356 11.56 -4.01 19.31
N HIS A 357 11.00 -4.66 18.28
CA HIS A 357 10.32 -5.94 18.43
C HIS A 357 10.68 -6.94 17.31
N GLY A 358 10.96 -8.19 17.71
CA GLY A 358 11.13 -9.34 16.82
C GLY A 358 12.54 -9.54 16.26
N GLU A 359 12.84 -10.78 15.84
CA GLU A 359 14.10 -11.18 15.18
C GLU A 359 14.39 -10.37 13.89
N ALA A 360 13.35 -9.72 13.33
CA ALA A 360 13.46 -8.84 12.17
C ALA A 360 14.34 -7.60 12.41
N ALA A 361 14.45 -7.09 13.64
CA ALA A 361 15.34 -5.96 13.96
C ALA A 361 16.83 -6.33 13.75
N ALA A 362 17.20 -7.59 13.99
CA ALA A 362 18.54 -8.13 13.74
C ALA A 362 18.81 -8.44 12.26
N ALA A 363 17.79 -8.86 11.51
CA ALA A 363 17.88 -9.14 10.07
C ALA A 363 17.79 -7.87 9.19
N ALA A 364 17.26 -6.76 9.72
CA ALA A 364 17.02 -5.51 8.99
C ALA A 364 18.30 -4.83 8.45
N GLY A 365 19.49 -5.20 8.94
CA GLY A 365 20.76 -4.64 8.49
C GLY A 365 21.15 -4.92 7.02
N ALA A 366 20.43 -5.79 6.30
CA ALA A 366 20.88 -6.29 4.99
C ALA A 366 20.08 -5.81 3.76
N ALA A 367 18.90 -5.18 3.91
CA ALA A 367 17.99 -4.94 2.78
C ALA A 367 17.82 -3.45 2.41
N ALA A 368 18.67 -2.97 1.48
CA ALA A 368 18.59 -1.68 0.75
C ALA A 368 18.14 -0.49 1.62
N ASP A 369 19.08 -0.06 2.46
CA ASP A 369 18.93 0.96 3.48
C ASP A 369 18.58 2.35 2.89
N LEU A 370 17.81 3.13 3.63
CA LEU A 370 17.55 4.53 3.29
C LEU A 370 18.90 5.29 3.28
N VAL A 371 19.17 6.07 2.24
CA VAL A 371 20.41 6.85 2.20
C VAL A 371 20.32 7.99 3.20
N MET A 372 21.12 7.90 4.27
CA MET A 372 21.20 8.92 5.32
C MET A 372 21.95 10.15 4.82
N THR A 373 21.22 11.11 4.27
CA THR A 373 21.70 12.47 3.99
C THR A 373 21.47 13.39 5.20
N PRO A 374 22.11 14.56 5.29
CA PRO A 374 21.92 15.49 6.41
C PRO A 374 20.44 15.86 6.64
N THR A 375 19.69 16.15 5.57
CA THR A 375 18.25 16.46 5.64
C THR A 375 17.43 15.25 6.07
N VAL A 376 17.73 14.07 5.52
CA VAL A 376 17.05 12.81 5.90
C VAL A 376 17.31 12.48 7.37
N ALA A 377 18.55 12.57 7.84
CA ALA A 377 18.92 12.30 9.23
C ALA A 377 18.21 13.24 10.21
N ARG A 378 18.12 14.54 9.89
CA ARG A 378 17.35 15.51 10.67
C ARG A 378 15.86 15.13 10.75
N ASN A 379 15.26 14.74 9.62
CA ASN A 379 13.85 14.38 9.56
C ASN A 379 13.56 13.05 10.29
N VAL A 380 14.42 12.05 10.14
CA VAL A 380 14.35 10.78 10.87
C VAL A 380 14.39 11.04 12.37
N ARG A 381 15.30 11.88 12.84
CA ARG A 381 15.43 12.22 14.26
C ARG A 381 14.19 12.92 14.78
N ALA A 382 13.70 13.95 14.08
CA ALA A 382 12.50 14.68 14.49
C ALA A 382 11.27 13.75 14.56
N MET A 383 11.13 12.84 13.59
CA MET A 383 10.10 11.82 13.59
C MET A 383 10.27 10.81 14.74
N ALA A 384 11.49 10.36 15.02
CA ALA A 384 11.80 9.44 16.10
C ALA A 384 11.53 10.04 17.48
N LEU A 385 11.85 11.33 17.69
CA LEU A 385 11.54 12.05 18.93
C LEU A 385 10.04 12.10 19.18
N ALA A 386 9.24 12.49 18.18
CA ALA A 386 7.79 12.53 18.30
C ALA A 386 7.19 11.12 18.55
N ALA A 387 7.65 10.12 17.80
CA ALA A 387 7.24 8.73 17.98
C ALA A 387 7.65 8.17 19.36
N SER A 388 8.78 8.59 19.92
CA SER A 388 9.22 8.18 21.27
C SER A 388 8.27 8.66 22.36
N ARG A 389 7.66 9.84 22.19
CA ARG A 389 6.67 10.41 23.10
C ARG A 389 5.27 9.81 22.93
N GLY A 390 5.05 9.07 21.83
CA GLY A 390 3.75 8.56 21.45
C GLY A 390 2.87 9.57 20.74
N GLU A 391 3.39 10.74 20.37
CA GLU A 391 2.63 11.78 19.68
C GLU A 391 2.28 11.36 18.24
N PRO A 392 1.10 11.75 17.72
CA PRO A 392 0.75 11.54 16.32
C PRO A 392 1.57 12.46 15.41
N VAL A 393 2.17 11.89 14.35
CA VAL A 393 3.12 12.61 13.48
C VAL A 393 2.49 12.91 12.12
N LEU A 394 2.52 14.18 11.70
CA LEU A 394 2.05 14.62 10.39
C LEU A 394 3.23 15.05 9.51
N LEU A 395 3.51 14.28 8.46
CA LEU A 395 4.56 14.58 7.48
C LEU A 395 4.00 15.43 6.33
N GLN A 396 4.49 16.66 6.18
CA GLN A 396 4.08 17.60 5.14
C GLN A 396 5.20 17.83 4.13
N GLY A 397 4.92 17.78 2.83
CA GLY A 397 5.91 18.13 1.81
C GLY A 397 5.47 17.86 0.38
N ALA A 398 6.33 18.20 -0.59
CA ALA A 398 6.08 17.99 -2.01
C ALA A 398 5.83 16.51 -2.37
N VAL A 399 5.14 16.25 -3.48
CA VAL A 399 4.92 14.88 -3.97
C VAL A 399 6.27 14.24 -4.30
N GLY A 400 6.48 13.00 -3.84
CA GLY A 400 7.74 12.29 -4.04
C GLY A 400 8.86 12.63 -3.04
N SER A 401 8.68 13.52 -2.07
CA SER A 401 9.72 13.89 -1.09
C SER A 401 10.17 12.78 -0.10
N GLY A 402 9.71 11.54 -0.27
CA GLY A 402 10.10 10.40 0.57
C GLY A 402 9.34 10.24 1.88
N LYS A 403 8.20 10.92 2.07
CA LYS A 403 7.36 10.85 3.30
C LYS A 403 7.05 9.41 3.73
N THR A 404 6.44 8.63 2.84
CA THR A 404 6.07 7.23 3.08
C THR A 404 7.31 6.38 3.35
N SER A 405 8.36 6.56 2.55
CA SER A 405 9.61 5.80 2.67
C SER A 405 10.30 5.97 4.03
N LEU A 406 10.19 7.14 4.65
CA LEU A 406 10.73 7.41 5.99
C LEU A 406 10.01 6.60 7.07
N VAL A 407 8.68 6.59 7.04
CA VAL A 407 7.87 5.86 8.02
C VAL A 407 8.08 4.35 7.84
N GLU A 408 8.08 3.85 6.61
CA GLU A 408 8.39 2.45 6.28
C GLU A 408 9.79 2.05 6.76
N TRP A 409 10.79 2.92 6.61
CA TRP A 409 12.15 2.65 7.09
C TRP A 409 12.19 2.58 8.62
N MET A 410 11.56 3.52 9.32
CA MET A 410 11.53 3.52 10.79
C MET A 410 10.77 2.31 11.36
N ALA A 411 9.64 1.92 10.74
CA ALA A 411 8.89 0.74 11.14
C ALA A 411 9.72 -0.54 10.97
N ARG A 412 10.40 -0.69 9.82
CA ARG A 412 11.31 -1.83 9.58
C ARG A 412 12.49 -1.86 10.55
N ARG A 413 13.11 -0.70 10.82
CA ARG A 413 14.26 -0.59 11.74
C ARG A 413 13.91 -0.97 13.17
N THR A 414 12.68 -0.67 13.60
CA THR A 414 12.16 -1.04 14.92
C THR A 414 11.46 -2.41 14.94
N GLY A 415 11.30 -3.08 13.80
CA GLY A 415 10.60 -4.37 13.69
C GLY A 415 9.08 -4.29 13.95
N ASN A 416 8.48 -3.10 13.90
CA ASN A 416 7.05 -2.90 14.07
C ASN A 416 6.30 -3.12 12.74
N GLU A 417 5.16 -3.81 12.79
CA GLU A 417 4.30 -3.99 11.63
C GLU A 417 3.60 -2.68 11.27
N LEU A 418 3.78 -2.23 10.03
CA LEU A 418 3.17 -1.01 9.48
C LEU A 418 1.93 -1.35 8.64
N VAL A 419 0.80 -0.76 9.01
CA VAL A 419 -0.45 -0.81 8.25
C VAL A 419 -0.61 0.51 7.50
N THR A 420 -0.52 0.47 6.18
CA THR A 420 -0.71 1.64 5.30
C THR A 420 -2.15 1.70 4.81
N VAL A 421 -2.77 2.87 4.93
CA VAL A 421 -4.13 3.13 4.45
C VAL A 421 -4.13 4.38 3.59
N HIS A 422 -4.61 4.24 2.36
CA HIS A 422 -4.83 5.35 1.45
C HIS A 422 -6.25 5.86 1.59
N LEU A 423 -6.43 7.11 2.06
CA LEU A 423 -7.75 7.71 2.16
C LEU A 423 -8.18 8.30 0.82
N SER A 424 -9.48 8.17 0.52
CA SER A 424 -10.15 8.80 -0.61
C SER A 424 -11.38 9.57 -0.12
N GLY A 425 -11.77 10.64 -0.82
CA GLY A 425 -12.82 11.59 -0.41
C GLY A 425 -14.25 11.05 -0.23
N SER A 426 -14.44 9.75 -0.37
CA SER A 426 -15.70 9.04 -0.28
C SER A 426 -15.57 7.69 0.45
N MET A 427 -14.42 7.45 1.09
CA MET A 427 -14.22 6.29 1.96
C MET A 427 -15.12 6.39 3.19
N ASP A 428 -15.89 5.33 3.48
CA ASP A 428 -16.73 5.24 4.68
C ASP A 428 -15.87 4.90 5.91
N ALA A 429 -16.07 5.61 7.02
CA ALA A 429 -15.42 5.36 8.31
C ALA A 429 -15.61 3.91 8.79
N LYS A 430 -16.66 3.21 8.37
CA LYS A 430 -16.90 1.78 8.67
C LYS A 430 -15.80 0.86 8.16
N VAL A 431 -15.08 1.21 7.09
CA VAL A 431 -13.95 0.39 6.61
C VAL A 431 -12.78 0.44 7.60
N LEU A 432 -12.60 1.59 8.24
CA LEU A 432 -11.55 1.79 9.24
C LEU A 432 -11.94 1.19 10.58
N VAL A 433 -13.14 1.47 11.07
CA VAL A 433 -13.59 1.04 12.40
C VAL A 433 -14.09 -0.41 12.41
N GLY A 434 -14.73 -0.83 11.35
CA GLY A 434 -15.38 -2.14 11.25
C GLY A 434 -16.89 -2.02 11.14
N SER A 435 -17.50 -3.11 10.67
CA SER A 435 -18.95 -3.20 10.49
C SER A 435 -19.45 -4.62 10.70
N TYR A 436 -20.76 -4.77 10.82
CA TYR A 436 -21.41 -6.08 10.83
C TYR A 436 -21.47 -6.62 9.41
N VAL A 437 -20.71 -7.70 9.16
CA VAL A 437 -20.63 -8.36 7.86
C VAL A 437 -21.51 -9.60 7.89
N THR A 438 -22.20 -9.86 6.78
CA THR A 438 -22.96 -11.09 6.61
C THR A 438 -22.00 -12.27 6.48
N THR A 439 -22.17 -13.29 7.31
CA THR A 439 -21.35 -14.50 7.22
C THR A 439 -21.82 -15.39 6.07
N GLN A 440 -21.10 -16.49 5.82
CA GLN A 440 -21.53 -17.52 4.86
C GLN A 440 -22.84 -18.22 5.29
N ARG A 441 -23.26 -18.06 6.56
CA ARG A 441 -24.53 -18.55 7.08
C ARG A 441 -25.61 -17.46 6.95
N ALA A 442 -26.70 -17.79 6.27
CA ALA A 442 -27.79 -16.84 6.05
C ALA A 442 -28.43 -16.40 7.38
N GLY A 443 -28.54 -15.08 7.57
CA GLY A 443 -29.20 -14.46 8.73
C GLY A 443 -28.28 -14.18 9.92
N ASP A 444 -27.01 -14.57 9.85
CA ASP A 444 -26.03 -14.34 10.91
C ASP A 444 -25.11 -13.17 10.53
N PHE A 445 -25.11 -12.13 11.36
CA PHE A 445 -24.26 -10.95 11.20
C PHE A 445 -23.14 -11.03 12.24
N GLU A 446 -21.90 -11.06 11.78
CA GLU A 446 -20.73 -11.05 12.65
C GLU A 446 -20.08 -9.67 12.57
N TRP A 447 -19.80 -9.07 13.72
CA TRP A 447 -19.01 -7.85 13.76
C TRP A 447 -17.57 -8.17 13.38
N ARG A 448 -17.04 -7.48 12.38
CA ARG A 448 -15.63 -7.54 12.01
C ARG A 448 -14.96 -6.23 12.30
N ALA A 449 -13.84 -6.31 13.03
CA ALA A 449 -12.96 -5.16 13.26
C ALA A 449 -12.44 -4.64 11.92
N GLY A 450 -12.46 -3.32 11.75
CA GLY A 450 -11.81 -2.66 10.62
C GLY A 450 -10.32 -2.48 10.87
N LEU A 451 -9.62 -1.95 9.85
CA LEU A 451 -8.16 -1.80 9.86
C LEU A 451 -7.65 -0.95 11.03
N LEU A 452 -8.33 0.15 11.34
CA LEU A 452 -7.98 1.04 12.44
C LEU A 452 -8.19 0.33 13.79
N THR A 453 -9.32 -0.36 13.96
CA THR A 453 -9.64 -1.06 15.21
C THR A 453 -8.66 -2.19 15.49
N THR A 454 -8.31 -2.99 14.48
CA THR A 454 -7.30 -4.04 14.61
C THR A 454 -5.92 -3.44 14.93
N ALA A 455 -5.50 -2.38 14.23
CA ALA A 455 -4.20 -1.75 14.49
C ALA A 455 -4.11 -1.15 15.90
N VAL A 456 -5.18 -0.49 16.37
CA VAL A 456 -5.27 0.12 17.70
C VAL A 456 -5.24 -0.95 18.81
N ALA A 457 -5.97 -2.06 18.62
CA ALA A 457 -6.03 -3.15 19.60
C ALA A 457 -4.74 -3.97 19.66
N GLU A 458 -4.14 -4.30 18.52
CA GLU A 458 -2.91 -5.10 18.42
C GLU A 458 -1.63 -4.26 18.62
N GLY A 459 -1.73 -2.92 18.62
CA GLY A 459 -0.60 -2.02 18.79
C GLY A 459 0.33 -1.91 17.58
N LYS A 460 -0.23 -2.05 16.37
CA LYS A 460 0.49 -1.89 15.11
C LYS A 460 0.71 -0.42 14.78
N TRP A 461 1.72 -0.13 13.97
CA TRP A 461 1.91 1.24 13.47
C TRP A 461 0.97 1.48 12.31
N MET A 462 0.38 2.67 12.22
CA MET A 462 -0.55 3.02 11.17
C MET A 462 -0.07 4.25 10.41
N LEU A 463 -0.05 4.16 9.08
CA LEU A 463 0.23 5.27 8.17
C LEU A 463 -1.00 5.61 7.33
N ILE A 464 -1.49 6.84 7.49
CA ILE A 464 -2.59 7.40 6.72
C ILE A 464 -2.02 8.26 5.60
N GLU A 465 -2.21 7.85 4.35
CA GLU A 465 -1.77 8.61 3.19
C GLU A 465 -2.79 9.65 2.72
N ASN A 466 -2.28 10.86 2.41
CA ASN A 466 -3.04 11.99 1.89
C ASN A 466 -4.29 12.31 2.72
N VAL A 467 -4.07 12.59 4.00
CA VAL A 467 -5.15 12.89 4.95
C VAL A 467 -5.99 14.12 4.53
N ASP A 468 -5.45 14.98 3.67
CA ASP A 468 -6.15 16.11 3.06
C ASP A 468 -7.31 15.71 2.14
N LEU A 469 -7.31 14.46 1.65
CA LEU A 469 -8.37 13.90 0.83
C LEU A 469 -9.44 13.17 1.67
N ALA A 470 -9.27 13.07 2.98
CA ALA A 470 -10.20 12.37 3.85
C ALA A 470 -11.54 13.11 3.97
N PRO A 471 -12.68 12.41 3.88
CA PRO A 471 -13.96 13.04 4.19
C PRO A 471 -14.08 13.36 5.69
N PRO A 472 -14.92 14.36 6.07
CA PRO A 472 -14.96 14.88 7.44
C PRO A 472 -15.35 13.85 8.51
N ASP A 473 -16.17 12.86 8.17
CA ASP A 473 -16.58 11.74 9.02
C ASP A 473 -15.42 10.82 9.41
N VAL A 474 -14.51 10.55 8.46
CA VAL A 474 -13.27 9.81 8.72
C VAL A 474 -12.36 10.60 9.66
N ILE A 475 -12.22 11.92 9.45
CA ILE A 475 -11.41 12.78 10.33
C ILE A 475 -11.99 12.81 11.76
N GLN A 476 -13.31 12.94 11.90
CA GLN A 476 -13.99 12.91 13.20
C GLN A 476 -13.75 11.59 13.95
N THR A 477 -13.64 10.47 13.23
CA THR A 477 -13.34 9.16 13.83
C THR A 477 -11.91 9.07 14.35
N LEU A 478 -10.97 9.79 13.73
CA LEU A 478 -9.56 9.82 14.13
C LEU A 478 -9.29 10.77 15.30
N LEU A 479 -10.13 11.81 15.50
CA LEU A 479 -9.89 12.85 16.50
C LEU A 479 -9.76 12.31 17.94
N PRO A 480 -10.65 11.42 18.45
CA PRO A 480 -10.47 10.82 19.78
C PRO A 480 -9.14 10.09 19.95
N LEU A 481 -8.65 9.46 18.87
CA LEU A 481 -7.38 8.73 18.89
C LEU A 481 -6.19 9.68 18.95
N VAL A 482 -6.28 10.83 18.28
CA VAL A 482 -5.27 11.90 18.27
C VAL A 482 -5.23 12.64 19.62
N GLU A 483 -6.39 12.90 20.23
CA GLU A 483 -6.48 13.68 21.49
C GLU A 483 -6.26 12.84 22.75
N SER A 484 -6.82 11.63 22.79
CA SER A 484 -6.92 10.84 24.02
C SER A 484 -6.33 9.43 23.93
N HIS A 485 -5.75 9.05 22.78
CA HIS A 485 -5.30 7.68 22.53
C HIS A 485 -6.40 6.62 22.75
N THR A 486 -7.66 6.98 22.50
CA THR A 486 -8.79 6.04 22.55
C THR A 486 -9.58 6.08 21.24
N LEU A 487 -10.06 4.92 20.80
CA LEU A 487 -10.91 4.77 19.63
C LEU A 487 -12.35 4.52 20.06
N PHE A 488 -13.27 5.40 19.70
CA PHE A 488 -14.69 5.19 19.96
C PHE A 488 -15.38 4.44 18.82
N VAL A 489 -15.88 3.25 19.10
CA VAL A 489 -16.63 2.41 18.15
C VAL A 489 -18.12 2.67 18.32
N ALA A 490 -18.64 3.67 17.60
CA ALA A 490 -20.04 4.08 17.70
C ALA A 490 -21.06 2.95 17.47
N SER A 491 -20.75 1.99 16.59
CA SER A 491 -21.64 0.85 16.29
C SER A 491 -21.79 -0.16 17.43
N ARG A 492 -20.85 -0.17 18.39
CA ARG A 492 -20.87 -1.01 19.59
C ARG A 492 -21.11 -0.21 20.88
N GLY A 493 -20.95 1.11 20.84
CA GLY A 493 -20.96 1.96 22.03
C GLY A 493 -19.77 1.69 22.96
N GLU A 494 -18.66 1.19 22.41
CA GLU A 494 -17.46 0.82 23.16
C GLU A 494 -16.29 1.74 22.80
N SER A 495 -15.48 2.10 23.81
CA SER A 495 -14.21 2.81 23.62
C SER A 495 -13.06 1.83 23.81
N ILE A 496 -12.19 1.72 22.81
CA ILE A 496 -11.01 0.86 22.84
C ILE A 496 -9.79 1.75 23.14
N ALA A 497 -9.09 1.48 24.25
CA ALA A 497 -7.83 2.14 24.54
C ALA A 497 -6.75 1.66 23.57
N ALA A 498 -5.98 2.59 22.99
CA ALA A 498 -4.89 2.24 22.11
C ALA A 498 -3.79 1.51 22.87
N HIS A 499 -3.30 0.42 22.30
CA HIS A 499 -2.17 -0.32 22.85
C HIS A 499 -0.95 0.62 23.00
N ALA A 500 -0.11 0.41 24.03
CA ALA A 500 1.04 1.29 24.32
C ALA A 500 2.06 1.40 23.16
N ARG A 501 2.04 0.41 22.27
CA ARG A 501 2.88 0.33 21.05
C ARG A 501 2.30 1.03 19.84
N PHE A 502 1.01 1.32 19.83
CA PHE A 502 0.34 1.96 18.70
C PHE A 502 0.97 3.32 18.41
N ARG A 503 1.25 3.60 17.14
CA ARG A 503 1.76 4.89 16.65
C ARG A 503 1.01 5.28 15.39
N LEU A 504 0.63 6.56 15.31
CA LEU A 504 -0.14 7.11 14.21
C LEU A 504 0.70 8.10 13.40
N PHE A 505 0.83 7.81 12.11
CA PHE A 505 1.50 8.66 11.12
C PHE A 505 0.48 9.09 10.07
N ALA A 506 0.56 10.34 9.63
CA ALA A 506 -0.23 10.85 8.52
C ALA A 506 0.67 11.60 7.54
N THR A 507 0.33 11.58 6.25
CA THR A 507 1.04 12.37 5.24
C THR A 507 0.11 13.40 4.60
N LEU A 508 0.69 14.56 4.32
CA LEU A 508 0.04 15.67 3.63
C LEU A 508 0.90 16.11 2.46
N SER A 509 0.33 16.02 1.26
CA SER A 509 1.01 16.46 0.04
C SER A 509 0.74 17.94 -0.18
N ALA A 510 1.78 18.77 -0.07
CA ALA A 510 1.67 20.20 -0.32
C ALA A 510 1.48 20.46 -1.83
N HIS A 511 0.23 20.64 -2.26
CA HIS A 511 -0.09 21.05 -3.63
C HIS A 511 0.11 22.57 -3.74
N GLY A 512 0.86 23.01 -4.75
CA GLY A 512 1.37 24.37 -4.92
C GLY A 512 0.45 25.49 -4.41
N ARG A 513 1.01 26.37 -3.56
CA ARG A 513 0.55 27.68 -3.06
C ARG A 513 -0.94 27.91 -2.66
N SER A 514 -1.91 27.00 -2.85
CA SER A 514 -3.34 27.37 -2.85
C SER A 514 -4.33 26.47 -2.08
N ARG A 515 -3.91 25.65 -1.10
CA ARG A 515 -4.86 24.95 -0.19
C ARG A 515 -4.49 25.00 1.30
N ARG A 516 -3.93 26.11 1.75
CA ARG A 516 -3.46 26.26 3.15
C ARG A 516 -4.55 26.40 4.22
N ALA A 517 -5.84 26.58 3.88
CA ALA A 517 -6.81 27.05 4.88
C ALA A 517 -7.84 26.02 5.40
N GLY A 518 -8.24 25.00 4.63
CA GLY A 518 -9.41 24.17 4.97
C GLY A 518 -9.13 22.93 5.83
N ALA A 519 -8.15 22.11 5.46
CA ALA A 519 -7.87 20.84 6.15
C ALA A 519 -7.09 21.02 7.47
N SER A 520 -6.28 22.08 7.59
CA SER A 520 -5.50 22.36 8.81
C SER A 520 -6.38 22.62 10.04
N GLY A 521 -7.57 23.21 9.88
CA GLY A 521 -8.48 23.47 10.99
C GLY A 521 -9.22 22.21 11.48
N LEU A 522 -9.50 21.27 10.58
CA LEU A 522 -10.27 20.05 10.87
C LEU A 522 -9.43 18.92 11.48
N LEU A 523 -8.11 18.94 11.29
CA LEU A 523 -7.21 17.91 11.82
C LEU A 523 -6.83 18.12 13.29
N GLY A 524 -7.30 19.18 13.96
CA GLY A 524 -6.83 19.52 15.30
C GLY A 524 -5.41 20.08 15.23
N SER A 525 -5.27 21.32 14.76
CA SER A 525 -3.97 21.92 14.42
C SER A 525 -2.92 21.91 15.54
N SER A 526 -3.34 21.75 16.80
CA SER A 526 -2.48 21.76 17.99
C SER A 526 -2.00 20.38 18.46
N THR A 527 -2.61 19.29 18.02
CA THR A 527 -2.34 17.95 18.56
C THR A 527 -1.36 17.13 17.71
N TRP A 528 -1.17 17.49 16.45
CA TRP A 528 -0.21 16.83 15.55
C TRP A 528 1.18 17.44 15.62
N SER A 529 2.19 16.59 15.77
CA SER A 529 3.59 16.95 15.62
C SER A 529 3.93 17.03 14.13
N ARG A 530 4.05 18.25 13.60
CA ARG A 530 4.26 18.50 12.16
C ARG A 530 5.72 18.43 11.78
N LEU A 531 6.01 17.64 10.74
CA LEU A 531 7.32 17.55 10.13
C LEU A 531 7.28 18.06 8.70
N GLU A 532 7.92 19.19 8.42
CA GLU A 532 8.05 19.72 7.07
C GLU A 532 9.27 19.11 6.36
N MET A 533 8.99 18.41 5.27
CA MET A 533 9.99 17.79 4.40
C MET A 533 10.54 18.83 3.41
N GLY A 534 11.78 19.27 3.66
CA GLY A 534 12.53 20.14 2.75
C GLY A 534 12.90 19.51 1.41
N SER A 535 13.39 20.33 0.46
CA SER A 535 13.90 19.84 -0.83
C SER A 535 15.23 19.11 -0.65
N LEU A 536 15.39 18.00 -1.38
CA LEU A 536 16.59 17.15 -1.37
C LEU A 536 17.57 17.47 -2.52
N GLU A 537 17.34 18.54 -3.29
CA GLU A 537 18.09 18.86 -4.51
C GLU A 537 19.61 19.00 -4.31
N ALA A 538 20.02 19.57 -3.18
CA ALA A 538 21.44 19.73 -2.84
C ALA A 538 22.12 18.39 -2.53
N GLU A 539 21.35 17.35 -2.19
CA GLU A 539 21.84 16.07 -1.69
C GLU A 539 21.68 14.93 -2.71
N TYR A 540 21.18 15.21 -3.91
CA TYR A 540 21.05 14.22 -5.00
C TYR A 540 22.32 13.40 -5.27
N PRO A 541 23.54 13.99 -5.32
CA PRO A 541 24.75 13.21 -5.55
C PRO A 541 24.96 12.14 -4.46
N GLN A 542 24.70 12.48 -3.19
CA GLN A 542 24.83 11.56 -2.06
C GLN A 542 23.78 10.44 -2.15
N ILE A 543 22.54 10.78 -2.54
CA ILE A 543 21.45 9.82 -2.73
C ILE A 543 21.80 8.82 -3.85
N ILE A 544 22.31 9.30 -4.98
CA ILE A 544 22.68 8.45 -6.12
C ILE A 544 23.83 7.52 -5.73
N ALA A 545 24.89 8.05 -5.14
CA ALA A 545 26.05 7.25 -4.73
C ALA A 545 25.70 6.20 -3.65
N GLY A 546 24.82 6.56 -2.70
CA GLY A 546 24.39 5.64 -1.64
C GLY A 546 23.42 4.56 -2.11
N ALA A 547 22.42 4.92 -2.91
CA ALA A 547 21.38 3.98 -3.37
C ALA A 547 21.83 3.12 -4.55
N PHE A 548 22.74 3.64 -5.38
CA PHE A 548 23.25 2.97 -6.58
C PHE A 548 24.78 3.06 -6.62
N PRO A 549 25.49 2.19 -5.87
CA PRO A 549 26.96 2.23 -5.81
C PRO A 549 27.65 2.15 -7.18
N ALA A 550 27.03 1.47 -8.16
CA ALA A 550 27.52 1.38 -9.53
C ALA A 550 27.55 2.72 -10.29
N LEU A 551 26.87 3.76 -9.79
CA LEU A 551 26.79 5.09 -10.38
C LEU A 551 27.47 6.16 -9.53
N ALA A 552 28.24 5.77 -8.51
CA ALA A 552 28.85 6.71 -7.56
C ALA A 552 29.80 7.72 -8.25
N ASP A 553 30.59 7.27 -9.23
CA ASP A 553 31.54 8.11 -9.96
C ASP A 553 30.84 9.19 -10.82
N ASP A 554 29.66 8.88 -11.36
CA ASP A 554 28.89 9.77 -12.23
C ASP A 554 27.78 10.56 -11.48
N ALA A 555 27.67 10.39 -10.16
CA ALA A 555 26.56 10.91 -9.35
C ALA A 555 26.36 12.43 -9.48
N GLU A 556 27.47 13.20 -9.48
CA GLU A 556 27.44 14.67 -9.61
C GLU A 556 26.98 15.11 -11.01
N ALA A 557 27.40 14.37 -12.05
CA ALA A 557 27.00 14.65 -13.43
C ALA A 557 25.51 14.34 -13.64
N LEU A 558 25.04 13.19 -13.14
CA LEU A 558 23.63 12.79 -13.21
C LEU A 558 22.72 13.73 -12.42
N ALA A 559 23.14 14.17 -11.22
CA ALA A 559 22.39 15.12 -10.40
C ALA A 559 22.29 16.51 -11.06
N ARG A 560 23.38 17.01 -11.67
CA ARG A 560 23.35 18.25 -12.45
C ARG A 560 22.45 18.12 -13.68
N ALA A 561 22.56 17.02 -14.42
CA ALA A 561 21.73 16.76 -15.57
C ALA A 561 20.24 16.76 -15.19
N PHE A 562 19.87 16.05 -14.11
CA PHE A 562 18.49 16.01 -13.63
C PHE A 562 17.97 17.40 -13.25
N ARG A 563 18.75 18.22 -12.53
CA ARG A 563 18.35 19.61 -12.21
C ARG A 563 18.09 20.44 -13.47
N SER A 564 18.99 20.38 -14.45
CA SER A 564 18.80 21.07 -15.72
C SER A 564 17.56 20.57 -16.47
N VAL A 565 17.28 19.26 -16.49
CA VAL A 565 16.05 18.73 -17.12
C VAL A 565 14.80 19.17 -16.37
N SER A 566 14.82 19.21 -15.04
CA SER A 566 13.70 19.68 -14.22
C SER A 566 13.39 21.15 -14.47
N GLU A 567 14.40 22.03 -14.48
CA GLU A 567 14.25 23.44 -14.83
C GLU A 567 13.68 23.61 -16.25
N LEU A 568 14.18 22.84 -17.21
CA LEU A 568 13.70 22.86 -18.60
C LEU A 568 12.23 22.42 -18.72
N ALA A 569 11.81 21.44 -17.93
CA ALA A 569 10.42 20.98 -17.90
C ALA A 569 9.49 22.02 -17.27
N GLU A 570 9.98 22.85 -16.34
CA GLU A 570 9.20 23.90 -15.67
C GLU A 570 9.13 25.21 -16.48
N CYS A 571 10.20 25.60 -17.19
CA CYS A 571 10.26 26.82 -17.99
C CYS A 571 9.30 26.85 -19.20
N GLY A 572 8.69 25.71 -19.57
CA GLY A 572 7.78 25.59 -20.72
C GLY A 572 6.31 25.99 -20.47
N GLY A 573 5.98 26.49 -19.27
CA GLY A 573 4.62 26.78 -18.78
C GLY A 573 3.85 27.93 -19.45
N GLY A 574 4.10 28.24 -20.72
CA GLY A 574 3.28 29.17 -21.50
C GLY A 574 2.04 28.48 -22.09
N GLY A 575 0.87 28.73 -21.49
CA GLY A 575 -0.46 28.59 -22.09
C GLY A 575 -1.06 27.19 -22.30
N GLY A 576 -0.29 26.11 -22.21
CA GLY A 576 -0.77 24.72 -22.34
C GLY A 576 -0.77 23.97 -21.01
N LYS A 577 -1.59 22.91 -20.87
CA LYS A 577 -1.51 21.95 -19.75
C LYS A 577 -0.15 21.22 -19.84
N SER A 578 0.86 21.74 -19.14
CA SER A 578 2.21 21.16 -19.06
C SER A 578 2.17 19.80 -18.36
N ALA A 579 3.14 18.94 -18.67
CA ALA A 579 3.35 17.71 -17.91
C ALA A 579 3.60 18.00 -16.40
N PRO A 580 3.28 17.06 -15.50
CA PRO A 580 3.58 17.19 -14.07
C PRO A 580 5.09 17.43 -13.82
N PRO A 581 5.47 18.14 -12.74
CA PRO A 581 6.89 18.35 -12.40
C PRO A 581 7.62 17.02 -12.16
N LEU A 582 8.94 17.01 -12.34
CA LEU A 582 9.77 15.85 -12.02
C LEU A 582 9.90 15.68 -10.50
N SER A 583 9.94 14.43 -10.05
CA SER A 583 10.13 14.09 -8.64
C SER A 583 11.41 13.29 -8.42
N THR A 584 11.85 13.17 -7.16
CA THR A 584 12.98 12.31 -6.78
C THR A 584 12.72 10.83 -7.08
N ARG A 585 11.45 10.41 -7.21
CA ARG A 585 11.09 9.06 -7.66
C ARG A 585 11.48 8.85 -9.12
N ASP A 586 11.36 9.87 -9.96
CA ASP A 586 11.78 9.79 -11.37
C ASP A 586 13.31 9.71 -11.49
N LEU A 587 14.04 10.46 -10.65
CA LEU A 587 15.49 10.33 -10.50
C LEU A 587 15.88 8.91 -10.09
N ALA A 588 15.25 8.36 -9.05
CA ALA A 588 15.53 7.00 -8.58
C ALA A 588 15.24 5.94 -9.65
N ARG A 589 14.15 6.11 -10.43
CA ARG A 589 13.80 5.23 -11.55
C ARG A 589 14.86 5.27 -12.66
N TRP A 590 15.30 6.47 -13.03
CA TRP A 590 16.34 6.66 -14.02
C TRP A 590 17.66 6.01 -13.58
N CYS A 591 18.11 6.24 -12.34
CA CYS A 591 19.30 5.60 -11.79
C CYS A 591 19.17 4.07 -11.70
N ALA A 592 17.99 3.54 -11.32
CA ALA A 592 17.74 2.10 -11.26
C ALA A 592 17.82 1.42 -12.64
N ARG A 593 17.44 2.12 -13.72
CA ARG A 593 17.60 1.65 -15.10
C ARG A 593 19.05 1.62 -15.55
N LEU A 594 19.86 2.59 -15.12
CA LEU A 594 21.29 2.66 -15.46
C LEU A 594 22.16 1.66 -14.68
N SER A 595 21.85 1.44 -13.40
CA SER A 595 22.68 0.67 -12.46
C SER A 595 22.88 -0.81 -12.85
N SER A 596 21.84 -1.50 -13.29
CA SER A 596 21.90 -2.94 -13.57
C SER A 596 22.78 -3.37 -14.73
N ASP A 597 23.12 -2.44 -15.61
CA ASP A 597 23.82 -2.74 -16.84
C ASP A 597 25.33 -2.46 -16.73
N GLY A 598 25.80 -1.92 -15.60
CA GLY A 598 27.21 -1.69 -15.31
C GLY A 598 27.94 -0.79 -16.32
N ARG A 599 27.21 0.00 -17.12
CA ARG A 599 27.74 0.79 -18.24
C ARG A 599 27.17 2.23 -18.22
N ALA A 600 27.47 2.98 -17.16
CA ALA A 600 27.20 4.42 -17.14
C ALA A 600 28.03 5.20 -18.18
N GLY A 601 29.12 4.62 -18.69
CA GLY A 601 30.02 5.26 -19.67
C GLY A 601 29.47 5.45 -21.10
N ASP A 602 28.32 4.88 -21.46
CA ASP A 602 27.69 5.17 -22.76
C ASP A 602 26.72 6.36 -22.63
N ALA A 603 27.23 7.56 -22.91
CA ALA A 603 26.45 8.81 -22.87
C ALA A 603 25.17 8.76 -23.71
N PHE A 604 25.18 8.01 -24.83
CA PHE A 604 24.00 7.88 -25.68
C PHE A 604 22.92 7.01 -25.03
N ARG A 605 23.32 5.97 -24.30
CA ARG A 605 22.38 5.13 -23.52
C ARG A 605 21.77 5.92 -22.38
N VAL A 606 22.58 6.68 -21.63
CA VAL A 606 22.12 7.54 -20.54
C VAL A 606 21.07 8.52 -21.04
N PHE A 607 21.31 9.13 -22.21
CA PHE A 607 20.37 9.98 -22.92
C PHE A 607 19.07 9.25 -23.31
N GLN A 608 19.14 8.05 -23.89
CA GLN A 608 17.94 7.29 -24.26
C GLN A 608 17.08 6.92 -23.03
N GLU A 609 17.68 6.60 -21.88
CA GLU A 609 16.93 6.35 -20.63
C GLU A 609 16.34 7.64 -20.04
N ALA A 610 17.06 8.77 -20.16
CA ALA A 610 16.58 10.07 -19.71
C ALA A 610 15.34 10.54 -20.50
N ILE A 611 15.33 10.32 -21.82
CA ILE A 611 14.16 10.62 -22.67
C ILE A 611 12.94 9.84 -22.17
N ASP A 612 13.09 8.52 -22.00
CA ASP A 612 11.99 7.63 -21.62
C ASP A 612 11.47 7.87 -20.19
N THR A 613 12.30 8.45 -19.31
CA THR A 613 11.90 8.74 -17.93
C THR A 613 11.34 10.16 -17.78
N PHE A 614 11.90 11.15 -18.48
CA PHE A 614 11.60 12.57 -18.23
C PHE A 614 10.79 13.26 -19.33
N ALA A 615 11.03 12.92 -20.60
CA ALA A 615 10.44 13.64 -21.73
C ALA A 615 9.17 13.00 -22.26
N VAL A 616 9.05 11.66 -22.21
CA VAL A 616 7.97 10.90 -22.86
C VAL A 616 6.56 11.19 -22.31
N ARG A 617 6.43 11.89 -21.18
CA ARG A 617 5.17 12.36 -20.60
C ARG A 617 4.61 13.65 -21.23
N GLU A 618 5.38 14.35 -22.06
CA GLU A 618 4.95 15.60 -22.69
C GLU A 618 3.86 15.32 -23.76
N PRO A 619 2.67 15.95 -23.67
CA PRO A 619 1.59 15.68 -24.62
C PRO A 619 1.82 16.30 -26.01
N ASP A 620 2.51 17.44 -26.07
CA ASP A 620 2.80 18.17 -27.31
C ASP A 620 4.06 17.60 -27.98
N HIS A 621 3.92 17.18 -29.24
CA HIS A 621 5.00 16.54 -29.99
C HIS A 621 6.17 17.49 -30.31
N ASP A 622 5.88 18.76 -30.57
CA ASP A 622 6.92 19.74 -30.93
C ASP A 622 7.74 20.13 -29.70
N ARG A 623 7.05 20.29 -28.56
CA ARG A 623 7.70 20.46 -27.25
C ARG A 623 8.50 19.24 -26.85
N TRP A 624 7.97 18.04 -27.09
CA TRP A 624 8.70 16.79 -26.84
C TRP A 624 10.01 16.73 -27.66
N CYS A 625 9.97 17.03 -28.96
CA CYS A 625 11.17 17.10 -29.80
C CYS A 625 12.18 18.13 -29.28
N THR A 626 11.71 19.32 -28.91
CA THR A 626 12.55 20.39 -28.35
C THR A 626 13.20 19.95 -27.03
N LEU A 627 12.43 19.30 -26.16
CA LEU A 627 12.91 18.78 -24.88
C LEU A 627 13.97 17.69 -25.10
N VAL A 628 13.76 16.76 -26.05
CA VAL A 628 14.73 15.74 -26.42
C VAL A 628 16.05 16.36 -26.92
N GLN A 629 15.99 17.38 -27.77
CA GLN A 629 17.19 18.09 -28.23
C GLN A 629 17.94 18.77 -27.08
N ARG A 630 17.23 19.46 -26.18
CA ARG A 630 17.82 20.12 -25.01
C ARG A 630 18.44 19.12 -24.03
N ILE A 631 17.78 17.99 -23.80
CA ILE A 631 18.34 16.88 -23.01
C ILE A 631 19.61 16.35 -23.68
N GLY A 632 19.64 16.26 -25.02
CA GLY A 632 20.83 15.87 -25.78
C GLY A 632 22.03 16.78 -25.51
N VAL A 633 21.80 18.11 -25.47
CA VAL A 633 22.84 19.09 -25.13
C VAL A 633 23.40 18.88 -23.73
N VAL A 634 22.53 18.59 -22.74
CA VAL A 634 22.95 18.32 -21.35
C VAL A 634 23.91 17.12 -21.27
N PHE A 635 23.71 16.09 -22.09
CA PHE A 635 24.59 14.91 -22.15
C PHE A 635 25.72 15.00 -23.18
N GLY A 636 25.96 16.19 -23.77
CA GLY A 636 27.03 16.38 -24.76
C GLY A 636 26.78 15.68 -26.10
N ILE A 637 25.54 15.35 -26.42
CA ILE A 637 25.15 14.73 -27.68
C ILE A 637 24.86 15.83 -28.71
N PRO A 638 25.50 15.83 -29.89
CA PRO A 638 25.22 16.79 -30.94
C PRO A 638 23.74 16.77 -31.35
N THR A 639 23.16 17.94 -31.60
CA THR A 639 21.76 18.09 -32.02
C THR A 639 21.42 17.23 -33.24
N GLN A 640 22.33 17.14 -34.21
CA GLN A 640 22.17 16.25 -35.38
C GLN A 640 21.95 14.78 -35.00
N ARG A 641 22.63 14.26 -33.97
CA ARG A 641 22.47 12.87 -33.53
C ARG A 641 21.16 12.68 -32.77
N ALA A 642 20.71 13.68 -32.02
CA ALA A 642 19.39 13.67 -31.40
C ALA A 642 18.26 13.72 -32.44
N ASP A 643 18.41 14.53 -33.49
CA ASP A 643 17.47 14.60 -34.62
C ASP A 643 17.45 13.29 -35.42
N GLN A 644 18.62 12.69 -35.64
CA GLN A 644 18.71 11.38 -36.26
C GLN A 644 17.98 10.31 -35.44
N PHE A 645 18.10 10.35 -34.11
CA PHE A 645 17.36 9.45 -33.23
C PHE A 645 15.84 9.68 -33.36
N LEU A 646 15.37 10.93 -33.34
CA LEU A 646 13.96 11.26 -33.54
C LEU A 646 13.42 10.84 -34.91
N ALA A 647 14.24 10.90 -35.97
CA ALA A 647 13.83 10.58 -37.34
C ALA A 647 13.98 9.11 -37.74
N GLN A 648 15.03 8.42 -37.29
CA GLN A 648 15.45 7.11 -37.84
C GLN A 648 15.44 5.95 -36.82
N HIS A 649 15.32 6.20 -35.52
CA HIS A 649 15.34 5.13 -34.51
C HIS A 649 14.18 4.14 -34.72
N SER A 650 14.48 2.87 -34.98
CA SER A 650 13.52 1.79 -35.16
C SER A 650 14.08 0.51 -34.52
N PRO A 651 13.59 0.11 -33.34
CA PRO A 651 14.17 -1.01 -32.60
C PRO A 651 13.78 -2.36 -33.23
N ALA A 652 14.72 -3.30 -33.27
CA ALA A 652 14.47 -4.65 -33.74
C ALA A 652 13.72 -5.48 -32.69
N VAL A 653 12.71 -6.24 -33.11
CA VAL A 653 11.97 -7.18 -32.26
C VAL A 653 12.41 -8.59 -32.62
N VAL A 654 13.13 -9.27 -31.72
CA VAL A 654 13.66 -10.61 -31.91
C VAL A 654 13.19 -11.49 -30.76
N ALA A 655 12.30 -12.45 -31.06
CA ALA A 655 11.86 -13.45 -30.10
C ALA A 655 12.67 -14.75 -30.32
N THR A 656 13.54 -15.09 -29.38
CA THR A 656 14.08 -16.44 -29.25
C THR A 656 13.25 -17.19 -28.23
N GLY A 657 13.03 -18.50 -28.38
CA GLY A 657 12.03 -19.24 -27.57
C GLY A 657 12.13 -19.09 -26.03
N ARG A 658 13.26 -18.59 -25.49
CA ARG A 658 13.43 -18.31 -24.05
C ARG A 658 13.65 -16.83 -23.70
N THR A 659 13.97 -15.98 -24.69
CA THR A 659 14.20 -14.55 -24.47
C THR A 659 13.61 -13.71 -25.60
N LEU A 660 12.90 -12.66 -25.24
CA LEU A 660 12.36 -11.65 -26.14
C LEU A 660 13.23 -10.40 -26.02
N LYS A 661 13.93 -10.07 -27.11
CA LYS A 661 14.71 -8.83 -27.22
C LYS A 661 13.94 -7.82 -28.06
N ILE A 662 13.61 -6.68 -27.47
CA ILE A 662 12.97 -5.55 -28.16
C ILE A 662 13.91 -4.36 -28.02
N GLY A 663 14.63 -4.05 -29.09
CA GLY A 663 15.65 -3.00 -29.08
C GLY A 663 16.68 -3.24 -27.98
N ARG A 664 16.72 -2.35 -26.99
CA ARG A 664 17.59 -2.46 -25.81
C ARG A 664 17.06 -3.34 -24.67
N ALA A 665 15.75 -3.59 -24.61
CA ALA A 665 15.14 -4.35 -23.52
C ALA A 665 15.18 -5.87 -23.78
N VAL A 666 15.41 -6.64 -22.72
CA VAL A 666 15.42 -8.12 -22.77
C VAL A 666 14.46 -8.68 -21.72
N LEU A 667 13.49 -9.48 -22.17
CA LEU A 667 12.47 -10.11 -21.34
C LEU A 667 12.60 -11.64 -21.39
N ALA A 668 12.37 -12.31 -20.26
CA ALA A 668 12.27 -13.76 -20.21
C ALA A 668 10.91 -14.22 -20.78
N THR A 669 10.90 -15.33 -21.52
CA THR A 669 9.68 -15.92 -22.09
C THR A 669 9.47 -17.34 -21.60
N ASP A 670 8.21 -17.75 -21.46
CA ASP A 670 7.84 -19.05 -20.88
C ASP A 670 7.87 -20.20 -21.90
N GLY A 671 8.53 -20.04 -23.04
CA GLY A 671 8.63 -21.07 -24.08
C GLY A 671 7.33 -21.42 -24.80
N ARG A 672 6.19 -20.80 -24.43
CA ARG A 672 4.93 -20.94 -25.16
C ARG A 672 5.10 -20.28 -26.53
N PRO A 673 4.76 -20.96 -27.64
CA PRO A 673 4.79 -20.34 -28.95
C PRO A 673 3.89 -19.10 -28.91
N ALA A 674 4.34 -18.00 -29.53
CA ALA A 674 3.53 -16.81 -29.69
C ALA A 674 2.24 -17.22 -30.39
N GLY A 675 1.16 -17.42 -29.63
CA GLY A 675 -0.15 -17.66 -30.22
C GLY A 675 -0.49 -16.45 -31.08
N ASP A 676 -1.11 -16.66 -32.24
CA ASP A 676 -1.67 -15.59 -33.07
C ASP A 676 -2.73 -14.85 -32.24
N GLY A 677 -2.26 -13.86 -31.47
CA GLY A 677 -3.06 -13.10 -30.53
C GLY A 677 -4.05 -12.23 -31.27
N SER A 678 -5.32 -12.62 -31.23
CA SER A 678 -6.50 -11.91 -31.76
C SER A 678 -6.54 -11.78 -33.29
N GLY A 679 -7.70 -12.03 -33.90
CA GLY A 679 -7.93 -11.90 -35.36
C GLY A 679 -7.86 -10.46 -35.91
N MET A 680 -7.16 -9.54 -35.23
CA MET A 680 -6.93 -8.15 -35.63
C MET A 680 -5.47 -7.98 -36.10
N PRO A 681 -5.23 -7.45 -37.30
CA PRO A 681 -3.87 -7.22 -37.79
C PRO A 681 -3.18 -6.14 -36.95
N PHE A 682 -2.03 -6.47 -36.36
CA PHE A 682 -1.13 -5.48 -35.74
C PHE A 682 -0.16 -4.96 -36.79
N ALA A 683 -0.17 -3.67 -37.05
CA ALA A 683 0.76 -3.04 -37.99
C ALA A 683 2.12 -2.84 -37.32
N ASP A 684 3.16 -3.42 -37.93
CA ASP A 684 4.54 -3.31 -37.44
C ASP A 684 5.17 -1.97 -37.89
N THR A 685 4.71 -0.88 -37.27
CA THR A 685 5.17 0.49 -37.57
C THR A 685 6.39 0.86 -36.75
N ARG A 686 7.14 1.88 -37.20
CA ARG A 686 8.27 2.42 -36.43
C ARG A 686 7.78 2.92 -35.05
N HIS A 687 6.69 3.66 -35.06
CA HIS A 687 6.05 4.14 -33.83
C HIS A 687 5.71 3.00 -32.86
N ALA A 688 5.10 1.92 -33.35
CA ALA A 688 4.73 0.76 -32.54
C ALA A 688 5.96 0.04 -31.95
N ARG A 689 7.03 -0.12 -32.72
CA ARG A 689 8.29 -0.71 -32.24
C ARG A 689 8.94 0.13 -31.15
N CYS A 690 9.01 1.45 -31.32
CA CYS A 690 9.52 2.36 -30.29
C CYS A 690 8.67 2.29 -29.02
N LEU A 691 7.34 2.24 -29.14
CA LEU A 691 6.44 2.08 -27.99
C LEU A 691 6.66 0.73 -27.27
N LEU A 692 6.79 -0.36 -28.03
CA LEU A 692 7.07 -1.68 -27.47
C LEU A 692 8.42 -1.72 -26.73
N GLU A 693 9.47 -1.06 -27.25
CA GLU A 693 10.76 -0.94 -26.58
C GLU A 693 10.64 -0.21 -25.23
N ARG A 694 9.92 0.92 -25.19
CA ARG A 694 9.68 1.70 -23.97
C ARG A 694 8.94 0.89 -22.91
N ILE A 695 7.86 0.23 -23.31
CA ILE A 695 7.08 -0.62 -22.39
C ILE A 695 7.95 -1.80 -21.92
N ALA A 696 8.69 -2.44 -22.81
CA ALA A 696 9.58 -3.55 -22.46
C ALA A 696 10.68 -3.14 -21.47
N ALA A 697 11.27 -1.95 -21.64
CA ALA A 697 12.27 -1.42 -20.70
C ALA A 697 11.69 -1.24 -19.28
N ALA A 698 10.46 -0.70 -19.17
CA ALA A 698 9.75 -0.58 -17.90
C ALA A 698 9.38 -1.95 -17.29
N VAL A 699 8.92 -2.90 -18.11
CA VAL A 699 8.59 -4.27 -17.68
C VAL A 699 9.80 -5.04 -17.17
N GLN A 700 10.99 -4.83 -17.77
CA GLN A 700 12.25 -5.41 -17.32
C GLN A 700 12.60 -4.94 -15.90
N ARG A 701 12.24 -3.70 -15.55
CA ARG A 701 12.40 -3.10 -14.21
C ARG A 701 11.24 -3.38 -13.28
N THR A 702 10.23 -4.13 -13.72
CA THR A 702 9.01 -4.39 -12.97
C THR A 702 8.25 -3.11 -12.59
N GLU A 703 8.42 -2.04 -13.36
CA GLU A 703 7.73 -0.77 -13.15
C GLU A 703 6.27 -0.85 -13.60
N PRO A 704 5.32 -0.29 -12.85
CA PRO A 704 3.94 -0.13 -13.32
C PRO A 704 3.89 0.94 -14.42
N VAL A 705 3.25 0.64 -15.55
CA VAL A 705 3.25 1.51 -16.74
C VAL A 705 1.88 2.15 -16.95
N LEU A 706 1.85 3.47 -17.19
CA LEU A 706 0.65 4.23 -17.52
C LEU A 706 0.76 4.80 -18.93
N LEU A 707 -0.10 4.36 -19.83
CA LEU A 707 -0.16 4.83 -21.22
C LEU A 707 -1.24 5.90 -21.35
N VAL A 708 -0.84 7.12 -21.67
CA VAL A 708 -1.74 8.28 -21.86
C VAL A 708 -1.77 8.65 -23.33
N GLY A 709 -2.94 8.87 -23.91
CA GLY A 709 -3.04 9.36 -25.29
C GLY A 709 -4.46 9.31 -25.80
N GLU A 710 -4.71 9.81 -27.00
CA GLU A 710 -6.06 9.80 -27.58
C GLU A 710 -6.58 8.37 -27.85
N THR A 711 -7.88 8.26 -28.07
CA THR A 711 -8.49 6.95 -28.40
C THR A 711 -8.02 6.47 -29.78
N GLY A 712 -7.69 5.18 -29.88
CA GLY A 712 -7.28 4.59 -31.15
C GLY A 712 -5.82 4.78 -31.55
N THR A 713 -4.95 5.31 -30.67
CA THR A 713 -3.49 5.37 -30.90
C THR A 713 -2.76 4.04 -30.70
N GLY A 714 -3.47 2.98 -30.29
CA GLY A 714 -2.91 1.63 -30.19
C GLY A 714 -2.36 1.22 -28.81
N LYS A 715 -2.68 1.97 -27.75
CA LYS A 715 -2.24 1.71 -26.36
C LYS A 715 -2.51 0.27 -25.89
N THR A 716 -3.79 -0.13 -25.87
CA THR A 716 -4.26 -1.46 -25.45
C THR A 716 -3.66 -2.56 -26.33
N THR A 717 -3.61 -2.35 -27.65
CA THR A 717 -3.06 -3.31 -28.61
C THR A 717 -1.55 -3.51 -28.48
N ALA A 718 -0.79 -2.46 -28.10
CA ALA A 718 0.65 -2.58 -27.87
C ALA A 718 0.97 -3.47 -26.66
N VAL A 719 0.24 -3.30 -25.55
CA VAL A 719 0.39 -4.15 -24.35
C VAL A 719 -0.02 -5.60 -24.64
N GLN A 720 -1.14 -5.80 -25.34
CA GLN A 720 -1.57 -7.14 -25.78
C GLN A 720 -0.52 -7.82 -26.67
N ARG A 721 0.07 -7.08 -27.61
CA ARG A 721 1.13 -7.59 -28.47
C ARG A 721 2.38 -7.96 -27.67
N LEU A 722 2.80 -7.11 -26.73
CA LEU A 722 3.95 -7.39 -25.88
C LEU A 722 3.75 -8.66 -25.03
N ALA A 723 2.57 -8.81 -24.42
CA ALA A 723 2.25 -10.00 -23.62
C ALA A 723 2.25 -11.29 -24.47
N SER A 724 1.65 -11.24 -25.67
CA SER A 724 1.67 -12.33 -26.64
C SER A 724 3.10 -12.71 -27.06
N LEU A 725 3.96 -11.72 -27.34
CA LEU A 725 5.36 -11.95 -27.67
C LEU A 725 6.16 -12.51 -26.48
N ALA A 726 5.84 -12.10 -25.26
CA ALA A 726 6.47 -12.61 -24.04
C ALA A 726 5.94 -13.99 -23.61
N GLY A 727 4.86 -14.47 -24.21
CA GLY A 727 4.19 -15.72 -23.83
C GLY A 727 3.45 -15.64 -22.49
N ARG A 728 3.11 -14.42 -22.03
CA ARG A 728 2.48 -14.16 -20.73
C ARG A 728 0.97 -13.98 -20.86
N GLU A 729 0.22 -14.45 -19.87
CA GLU A 729 -1.23 -14.27 -19.81
C GLU A 729 -1.56 -12.83 -19.38
N LEU A 730 -2.31 -12.11 -20.24
CA LEU A 730 -2.75 -10.74 -19.99
C LEU A 730 -4.25 -10.70 -19.74
N SER A 731 -4.64 -10.28 -18.54
CA SER A 731 -6.02 -9.97 -18.19
C SER A 731 -6.31 -8.49 -18.47
N VAL A 732 -7.25 -8.20 -19.38
CA VAL A 732 -7.69 -6.82 -19.67
C VAL A 732 -8.97 -6.53 -18.91
N PHE A 733 -8.96 -5.48 -18.09
CA PHE A 733 -10.10 -5.02 -17.32
C PHE A 733 -10.44 -3.58 -17.73
N ASN A 734 -11.63 -3.39 -18.31
CA ASN A 734 -12.08 -2.07 -18.74
C ASN A 734 -12.83 -1.40 -17.57
N LEU A 735 -12.31 -0.26 -17.10
CA LEU A 735 -12.91 0.50 -16.01
C LEU A 735 -14.02 1.43 -16.50
N SER A 736 -15.00 1.65 -15.63
CA SER A 736 -16.14 2.53 -15.88
C SER A 736 -16.45 3.33 -14.61
N GLN A 737 -17.39 4.29 -14.72
CA GLN A 737 -17.87 5.03 -13.55
C GLN A 737 -18.61 4.17 -12.52
N GLN A 738 -19.04 2.96 -12.91
CA GLN A 738 -19.73 1.99 -12.04
C GLN A 738 -18.78 0.91 -11.51
N SER A 739 -17.48 0.99 -11.82
CA SER A 739 -16.50 0.00 -11.37
C SER A 739 -16.11 0.25 -9.92
N ASP A 740 -16.36 -0.75 -9.07
CA ASP A 740 -16.09 -0.66 -7.64
C ASP A 740 -14.78 -1.38 -7.26
N ALA A 741 -14.23 -1.06 -6.08
CA ALA A 741 -13.06 -1.74 -5.52
C ALA A 741 -13.28 -3.26 -5.39
N SER A 742 -14.53 -3.69 -5.17
CA SER A 742 -14.90 -5.12 -5.06
C SER A 742 -14.79 -5.89 -6.39
N ASP A 743 -14.75 -5.22 -7.54
CA ASP A 743 -14.47 -5.85 -8.83
C ASP A 743 -12.97 -6.15 -9.00
N LEU A 744 -12.10 -5.28 -8.46
CA LEU A 744 -10.65 -5.41 -8.56
C LEU A 744 -10.07 -6.33 -7.48
N LEU A 745 -10.39 -6.07 -6.22
CA LEU A 745 -9.90 -6.83 -5.07
C LEU A 745 -10.73 -8.10 -4.81
N GLY A 746 -12.02 -8.03 -5.11
CA GLY A 746 -12.97 -9.07 -4.73
C GLY A 746 -13.90 -8.61 -3.61
N GLY A 747 -14.98 -9.36 -3.43
CA GLY A 747 -16.00 -9.04 -2.46
C GLY A 747 -16.97 -10.19 -2.26
N PHE A 748 -17.80 -10.08 -1.23
CA PHE A 748 -18.86 -11.06 -0.96
C PHE A 748 -19.98 -10.88 -1.99
N ARG A 749 -20.10 -11.84 -2.92
CA ARG A 749 -21.19 -11.86 -3.90
C ARG A 749 -22.21 -12.92 -3.54
N PRO A 750 -23.51 -12.68 -3.79
CA PRO A 750 -24.51 -13.73 -3.67
C PRO A 750 -24.18 -14.81 -4.71
N VAL A 751 -24.03 -16.05 -4.26
CA VAL A 751 -23.64 -17.14 -5.15
C VAL A 751 -24.82 -18.07 -5.40
N ASP A 752 -25.13 -18.26 -6.68
CA ASP A 752 -26.01 -19.34 -7.10
C ASP A 752 -25.32 -20.68 -6.78
N VAL A 753 -25.98 -21.51 -5.97
CA VAL A 753 -25.53 -22.84 -5.57
C VAL A 753 -25.12 -23.68 -6.80
N ALA A 754 -25.73 -23.45 -7.96
CA ALA A 754 -25.37 -24.11 -9.21
C ALA A 754 -23.93 -23.81 -9.68
N ARG A 755 -23.42 -22.60 -9.44
CA ARG A 755 -22.05 -22.19 -9.83
C ARG A 755 -20.99 -22.83 -8.94
N VAL A 756 -21.24 -22.90 -7.63
CA VAL A 756 -20.36 -23.62 -6.68
C VAL A 756 -20.33 -25.11 -7.00
N ALA A 757 -21.49 -25.68 -7.31
CA ALA A 757 -21.60 -27.08 -7.72
C ALA A 757 -20.82 -27.38 -9.01
N LEU A 758 -20.72 -26.42 -9.94
CA LEU A 758 -19.96 -26.59 -11.19
C LEU A 758 -18.45 -26.66 -10.92
N GLN A 759 -17.91 -25.78 -10.08
CA GLN A 759 -16.49 -25.82 -9.67
C GLN A 759 -16.15 -27.11 -8.93
N LEU A 760 -17.05 -27.57 -8.05
CA LEU A 760 -16.93 -28.86 -7.38
C LEU A 760 -16.96 -30.01 -8.39
N ARG A 761 -17.79 -29.94 -9.43
CA ARG A 761 -17.81 -30.96 -10.48
C ARG A 761 -16.51 -31.00 -11.29
N GLU A 762 -15.97 -29.87 -11.70
CA GLU A 762 -14.72 -29.82 -12.48
C GLU A 762 -13.54 -30.40 -11.68
N THR A 763 -13.43 -29.99 -10.41
CA THR A 763 -12.41 -30.52 -9.50
C THR A 763 -12.62 -32.00 -9.20
N PHE A 764 -13.87 -32.43 -8.99
CA PHE A 764 -14.23 -33.84 -8.82
C PHE A 764 -13.88 -34.67 -10.05
N ASP A 765 -14.29 -34.26 -11.25
CA ASP A 765 -14.07 -35.00 -12.49
C ASP A 765 -12.55 -35.17 -12.75
N SER A 766 -11.75 -34.14 -12.48
CA SER A 766 -10.28 -34.19 -12.56
C SER A 766 -9.65 -35.15 -11.53
N LEU A 767 -10.02 -35.02 -10.24
CA LEU A 767 -9.48 -35.87 -9.16
C LEU A 767 -9.93 -37.33 -9.29
N PHE A 768 -11.19 -37.54 -9.68
CA PHE A 768 -11.75 -38.87 -9.89
C PHE A 768 -11.06 -39.58 -11.05
N ALA A 769 -10.77 -38.88 -12.16
CA ALA A 769 -10.05 -39.47 -13.30
C ALA A 769 -8.61 -39.89 -12.95
N ARG A 770 -7.95 -39.16 -12.04
CA ARG A 770 -6.59 -39.46 -11.57
C ARG A 770 -6.52 -40.60 -10.55
N THR A 771 -7.59 -40.85 -9.79
CA THR A 771 -7.59 -41.84 -8.68
C THR A 771 -8.38 -43.10 -8.98
N LEU A 772 -9.56 -42.96 -9.60
CA LEU A 772 -10.51 -44.04 -9.82
C LEU A 772 -10.72 -44.27 -11.32
N SER A 773 -11.03 -45.52 -11.71
CA SER A 773 -11.20 -45.83 -13.12
C SER A 773 -12.55 -45.33 -13.65
N VAL A 774 -12.52 -44.32 -14.52
CA VAL A 774 -13.71 -43.75 -15.20
C VAL A 774 -14.55 -44.83 -15.90
N ARG A 775 -13.91 -45.78 -16.60
CA ARG A 775 -14.62 -46.86 -17.32
C ARG A 775 -15.39 -47.81 -16.40
N LYS A 776 -14.83 -48.17 -15.23
CA LYS A 776 -15.50 -49.10 -14.29
C LYS A 776 -16.62 -48.43 -13.51
N ASN A 777 -16.51 -47.12 -13.29
CA ASN A 777 -17.43 -46.34 -12.49
C ASN A 777 -18.37 -45.45 -13.32
N ALA A 778 -18.58 -45.76 -14.61
CA ALA A 778 -19.41 -44.96 -15.51
C ALA A 778 -20.84 -44.74 -14.97
N ALA A 779 -21.49 -45.80 -14.48
CA ALA A 779 -22.83 -45.73 -13.89
C ALA A 779 -22.90 -44.87 -12.60
N PHE A 780 -21.79 -44.68 -11.89
CA PHE A 780 -21.71 -43.76 -10.75
C PHE A 780 -21.59 -42.31 -11.24
N LEU A 781 -20.71 -42.05 -12.22
CA LEU A 781 -20.55 -40.73 -12.83
C LEU A 781 -21.82 -40.24 -13.51
N ASP A 782 -22.59 -41.12 -14.14
CA ASP A 782 -23.86 -40.76 -14.77
C ASP A 782 -24.94 -40.41 -13.73
N ARG A 783 -24.93 -41.06 -12.56
CA ARG A 783 -25.77 -40.66 -11.42
C ARG A 783 -25.38 -39.30 -10.86
N ALA A 784 -24.08 -39.00 -10.75
CA ALA A 784 -23.59 -37.69 -10.32
C ALA A 784 -23.94 -36.58 -11.33
N ARG A 785 -23.74 -36.82 -12.63
CA ARG A 785 -24.12 -35.91 -13.72
C ARG A 785 -25.64 -35.68 -13.78
N GLY A 786 -26.42 -36.75 -13.58
CA GLY A 786 -27.88 -36.67 -13.54
C GLY A 786 -28.43 -35.95 -12.31
N ALA A 787 -27.72 -35.99 -11.17
CA ALA A 787 -28.05 -35.18 -9.99
C ALA A 787 -27.72 -33.70 -10.22
N PHE A 788 -26.57 -33.41 -10.84
CA PHE A 788 -26.16 -32.06 -11.21
C PHE A 788 -27.14 -31.41 -12.21
N GLY A 789 -27.50 -32.12 -13.30
CA GLY A 789 -28.43 -31.61 -14.32
C GLY A 789 -29.85 -31.34 -13.80
N ARG A 790 -30.30 -32.11 -12.80
CA ARG A 790 -31.58 -31.91 -12.12
C ARG A 790 -31.52 -30.91 -10.96
N ARG A 791 -30.35 -30.30 -10.69
CA ARG A 791 -30.09 -29.41 -9.55
C ARG A 791 -30.40 -30.04 -8.18
N ASP A 792 -30.25 -31.37 -8.05
CA ASP A 792 -30.42 -32.11 -6.79
C ASP A 792 -29.10 -32.11 -6.00
N TRP A 793 -28.85 -31.00 -5.30
CA TRP A 793 -27.61 -30.74 -4.57
C TRP A 793 -27.39 -31.67 -3.37
N LYS A 794 -28.48 -32.11 -2.72
CA LYS A 794 -28.40 -33.00 -1.54
C LYS A 794 -27.88 -34.38 -1.94
N ARG A 795 -28.41 -34.92 -3.04
CA ARG A 795 -27.96 -36.20 -3.59
C ARG A 795 -26.55 -36.11 -4.16
N LEU A 796 -26.22 -34.99 -4.81
CA LEU A 796 -24.87 -34.75 -5.35
C LEU A 796 -23.80 -34.77 -4.24
N ALA A 797 -24.03 -34.07 -3.12
CA ALA A 797 -23.08 -34.02 -2.01
C ALA A 797 -22.88 -35.39 -1.33
N ALA A 798 -23.97 -36.17 -1.17
CA ALA A 798 -23.89 -37.54 -0.66
C ALA A 798 -23.06 -38.46 -1.56
N LEU A 799 -23.22 -38.34 -2.89
CA LEU A 799 -22.42 -39.08 -3.86
C LEU A 799 -20.94 -38.69 -3.78
N TYR A 800 -20.63 -37.39 -3.69
CA TYR A 800 -19.25 -36.93 -3.56
C TYR A 800 -18.58 -37.40 -2.26
N ARG A 801 -19.27 -37.40 -1.11
CA ARG A 801 -18.72 -38.01 0.12
C ARG A 801 -18.41 -39.49 -0.05
N ALA A 802 -19.31 -40.25 -0.67
CA ALA A 802 -19.07 -41.67 -0.92
C ALA A 802 -17.85 -41.89 -1.84
N ALA A 803 -17.63 -40.99 -2.80
CA ALA A 803 -16.45 -41.03 -3.65
C ALA A 803 -15.15 -40.67 -2.89
N VAL A 804 -15.16 -39.67 -2.00
CA VAL A 804 -14.02 -39.32 -1.13
C VAL A 804 -13.62 -40.51 -0.25
N ALA A 805 -14.58 -41.18 0.38
CA ALA A 805 -14.33 -42.37 1.21
C ALA A 805 -13.68 -43.51 0.41
N ASN A 806 -14.19 -43.77 -0.80
CA ASN A 806 -13.61 -44.79 -1.69
C ASN A 806 -12.21 -44.41 -2.19
N ALA A 807 -11.97 -43.12 -2.47
CA ALA A 807 -10.65 -42.63 -2.89
C ALA A 807 -9.63 -42.79 -1.75
N ARG A 808 -9.98 -42.46 -0.50
CA ARG A 808 -9.14 -42.68 0.68
C ARG A 808 -8.79 -44.15 0.89
N GLN A 809 -9.75 -45.04 0.76
CA GLN A 809 -9.50 -46.48 0.88
C GLN A 809 -8.51 -46.98 -0.19
N MET A 810 -8.60 -46.45 -1.42
CA MET A 810 -7.66 -46.79 -2.49
C MET A 810 -6.27 -46.20 -2.27
N ILE A 811 -6.17 -44.95 -1.81
CA ILE A 811 -4.89 -44.30 -1.46
C ILE A 811 -4.20 -45.07 -0.33
N ALA A 812 -4.92 -45.41 0.74
CA ALA A 812 -4.38 -46.22 1.85
C ALA A 812 -3.91 -47.61 1.39
N SER A 813 -4.65 -48.27 0.50
CA SER A 813 -4.23 -49.56 -0.07
C SER A 813 -2.99 -49.44 -0.97
N ALA A 814 -2.82 -48.31 -1.66
CA ALA A 814 -1.65 -48.03 -2.48
C ALA A 814 -0.42 -47.69 -1.62
N GLN A 815 -0.58 -46.92 -0.53
CA GLN A 815 0.47 -46.66 0.46
C GLN A 815 0.97 -47.94 1.09
N ALA A 816 0.07 -48.83 1.52
CA ALA A 816 0.43 -50.14 2.07
C ALA A 816 1.20 -51.01 1.05
N ALA A 817 0.79 -51.01 -0.21
CA ALA A 817 1.48 -51.75 -1.27
C ALA A 817 2.87 -51.18 -1.59
N VAL A 818 3.04 -49.85 -1.57
CA VAL A 818 4.34 -49.18 -1.75
C VAL A 818 5.27 -49.44 -0.57
N ALA A 819 4.76 -49.39 0.67
CA ALA A 819 5.55 -49.71 1.87
C ALA A 819 6.04 -51.17 1.88
N VAL A 820 5.20 -52.12 1.43
CA VAL A 820 5.59 -53.52 1.27
C VAL A 820 6.64 -53.71 0.16
N ALA A 821 6.53 -52.96 -0.95
CA ALA A 821 7.52 -52.98 -2.02
C ALA A 821 8.87 -52.35 -1.61
N ALA A 822 8.85 -51.29 -0.80
CA ALA A 822 10.05 -50.67 -0.23
C ALA A 822 10.76 -51.59 0.78
N ALA A 823 10.01 -52.29 1.63
CA ALA A 823 10.56 -53.27 2.57
C ALA A 823 11.15 -54.52 1.88
N ALA A 824 10.61 -54.92 0.73
CA ALA A 824 11.14 -56.03 -0.07
C ALA A 824 12.42 -55.67 -0.86
N ALA A 825 12.68 -54.39 -1.12
CA ALA A 825 13.89 -53.93 -1.80
C ALA A 825 15.13 -53.94 -0.88
N ASP A 826 14.93 -53.89 0.44
CA ASP A 826 16.01 -53.80 1.44
C ASP A 826 16.55 -55.18 1.89
N THR A 827 15.96 -56.29 1.42
CA THR A 827 16.27 -57.66 1.91
C THR A 827 16.74 -58.66 0.84
N GLY A 828 17.19 -58.21 -0.34
CA GLY A 828 17.41 -59.12 -1.50
C GLY A 828 18.77 -59.07 -2.19
N GLY A 829 19.85 -59.46 -1.51
CA GLY A 829 21.08 -59.94 -2.15
C GLY A 829 21.22 -61.46 -1.99
N GLY A 830 21.16 -62.24 -3.08
CA GLY A 830 21.48 -63.68 -3.08
C GLY A 830 20.67 -64.52 -4.08
N HIS A 831 21.38 -65.26 -4.94
CA HIS A 831 20.86 -66.12 -6.02
C HIS A 831 20.09 -67.38 -5.57
N GLY A 832 19.20 -67.88 -6.44
CA GLY A 832 18.79 -69.30 -6.47
C GLY A 832 17.40 -69.55 -7.09
N GLU A 833 17.38 -70.24 -8.23
CA GLU A 833 16.20 -70.68 -8.97
C GLU A 833 15.41 -71.81 -8.26
N ALA A 834 14.09 -71.67 -8.13
CA ALA A 834 13.11 -72.76 -8.10
C ALA A 834 11.71 -72.23 -8.43
N ALA A 835 10.95 -73.01 -9.22
CA ALA A 835 9.78 -72.57 -9.97
C ALA A 835 8.45 -72.45 -9.18
N SER A 836 7.66 -71.47 -9.62
CA SER A 836 6.19 -71.37 -9.69
C SER A 836 5.32 -71.74 -8.47
N GLU A 837 4.82 -70.73 -7.77
CA GLU A 837 3.38 -70.39 -7.67
C GLU A 837 3.23 -69.18 -6.72
N ALA A 838 3.23 -67.97 -7.29
CA ALA A 838 2.82 -66.76 -6.56
C ALA A 838 1.94 -65.91 -7.48
N PRO A 839 0.81 -65.36 -6.98
CA PRO A 839 -0.12 -64.64 -7.82
C PRO A 839 0.56 -63.38 -8.35
N ARG A 840 0.45 -63.13 -9.66
CA ARG A 840 0.89 -61.87 -10.29
C ARG A 840 0.26 -60.68 -9.55
N ALA A 841 1.01 -60.08 -8.62
CA ALA A 841 0.62 -58.82 -8.01
C ALA A 841 0.57 -57.77 -9.13
N LYS A 842 -0.64 -57.27 -9.41
CA LYS A 842 -0.85 -56.19 -10.36
C LYS A 842 0.02 -55.01 -9.92
N ARG A 843 0.91 -54.54 -10.79
CA ARG A 843 1.64 -53.28 -10.58
C ARG A 843 0.65 -52.20 -10.10
N PRO A 844 0.92 -51.49 -9.00
CA PRO A 844 0.06 -50.41 -8.56
C PRO A 844 -0.03 -49.37 -9.69
N ARG A 845 -1.24 -48.87 -9.94
CA ARG A 845 -1.51 -47.86 -10.98
C ARG A 845 -0.98 -46.47 -10.61
N LEU A 846 -0.63 -46.25 -9.35
CA LEU A 846 -0.23 -44.97 -8.78
C LEU A 846 1.24 -45.05 -8.37
N VAL A 847 2.03 -44.05 -8.74
CA VAL A 847 3.45 -43.91 -8.39
C VAL A 847 3.56 -43.31 -6.97
N ALA A 848 4.60 -43.64 -6.21
CA ALA A 848 4.75 -43.19 -4.82
C ALA A 848 4.69 -41.66 -4.64
N GLU A 849 5.25 -40.88 -5.59
CA GLU A 849 5.18 -39.41 -5.58
C GLU A 849 3.76 -38.86 -5.79
N ASP A 850 2.90 -39.56 -6.53
CA ASP A 850 1.51 -39.12 -6.79
C ASP A 850 0.60 -39.29 -5.57
N VAL A 851 0.91 -40.23 -4.68
CA VAL A 851 0.02 -40.63 -3.57
C VAL A 851 -0.12 -39.52 -2.54
N GLY A 852 0.98 -38.89 -2.13
CA GLY A 852 0.95 -37.75 -1.19
C GLY A 852 0.27 -36.52 -1.79
N VAL A 853 0.51 -36.23 -3.07
CA VAL A 853 -0.14 -35.12 -3.78
C VAL A 853 -1.65 -35.32 -3.90
N LEU A 854 -2.09 -36.56 -4.15
CA LEU A 854 -3.50 -36.91 -4.25
C LEU A 854 -4.22 -36.85 -2.91
N GLU A 855 -3.58 -37.25 -1.81
CA GLU A 855 -4.13 -37.16 -0.46
C GLU A 855 -4.44 -35.71 -0.06
N VAL A 856 -3.45 -34.81 -0.22
CA VAL A 856 -3.64 -33.36 0.01
C VAL A 856 -4.73 -32.78 -0.89
N ALA A 857 -4.81 -33.21 -2.15
CA ALA A 857 -5.81 -32.72 -3.09
C ALA A 857 -7.24 -33.19 -2.74
N TRP A 858 -7.40 -34.42 -2.25
CA TRP A 858 -8.70 -34.94 -1.77
C TRP A 858 -9.13 -34.31 -0.45
N ASP A 859 -8.21 -34.02 0.47
CA ASP A 859 -8.51 -33.26 1.70
C ASP A 859 -8.99 -31.84 1.37
N GLY A 860 -8.34 -31.19 0.40
CA GLY A 860 -8.79 -29.90 -0.12
C GLY A 860 -10.14 -29.97 -0.86
N PHE A 861 -10.51 -31.12 -1.44
CA PHE A 861 -11.84 -31.32 -2.02
C PHE A 861 -12.91 -31.56 -0.93
N GLU A 862 -12.60 -32.31 0.12
CA GLU A 862 -13.51 -32.56 1.24
C GLU A 862 -13.87 -31.27 2.00
N ARG A 863 -12.90 -30.38 2.23
CA ARG A 863 -13.16 -29.05 2.80
C ARG A 863 -14.14 -28.25 1.94
N ARG A 864 -13.90 -28.19 0.61
CA ARG A 864 -14.80 -27.53 -0.34
C ARG A 864 -16.20 -28.17 -0.41
N LEU A 865 -16.28 -29.48 -0.21
CA LEU A 865 -17.56 -30.20 -0.14
C LEU A 865 -18.34 -29.84 1.13
N ALA A 866 -17.66 -29.71 2.27
CA ALA A 866 -18.26 -29.26 3.53
C ALA A 866 -18.79 -27.82 3.41
N ASP A 867 -18.01 -26.93 2.79
CA ASP A 867 -18.43 -25.54 2.52
C ASP A 867 -19.69 -25.49 1.64
N PHE A 868 -19.76 -26.33 0.59
CA PHE A 868 -20.92 -26.41 -0.29
C PHE A 868 -22.18 -26.89 0.43
N GLU A 869 -22.05 -27.80 1.38
CA GLU A 869 -23.19 -28.25 2.17
C GLU A 869 -23.71 -27.20 3.12
N ALA A 870 -22.81 -26.39 3.71
CA ALA A 870 -23.19 -25.23 4.51
C ALA A 870 -23.92 -24.17 3.65
N VAL A 871 -23.41 -23.91 2.44
CA VAL A 871 -24.02 -22.99 1.45
C VAL A 871 -25.38 -23.47 0.96
N ARG A 872 -25.57 -24.78 0.74
CA ARG A 872 -26.84 -25.38 0.28
C ARG A 872 -27.99 -25.22 1.29
N SER A 873 -27.70 -25.18 2.58
CA SER A 873 -28.71 -24.98 3.63
C SER A 873 -29.28 -23.57 3.67
N ALA A 874 -28.61 -22.59 3.06
CA ALA A 874 -28.99 -21.19 3.08
C ALA A 874 -29.83 -20.79 1.85
N ARG A 875 -30.86 -19.94 2.07
CA ARG A 875 -31.72 -19.40 0.99
C ARG A 875 -31.02 -18.29 0.18
N LEU A 876 -30.02 -17.63 0.78
CA LEU A 876 -29.13 -16.60 0.22
C LEU A 876 -27.75 -16.80 0.85
N ALA A 877 -26.78 -17.33 0.10
CA ALA A 877 -25.42 -17.53 0.58
C ALA A 877 -24.46 -16.57 -0.13
N PHE A 878 -23.61 -15.91 0.65
CA PHE A 878 -22.57 -15.02 0.15
C PHE A 878 -21.22 -15.73 0.23
N HIS A 879 -20.45 -15.67 -0.85
CA HIS A 879 -19.08 -16.19 -0.90
C HIS A 879 -18.15 -15.10 -1.40
N PHE A 880 -16.96 -15.02 -0.81
CA PHE A 880 -15.95 -14.07 -1.21
C PHE A 880 -15.37 -14.50 -2.56
N ALA A 881 -15.68 -13.75 -3.61
CA ALA A 881 -15.09 -13.96 -4.93
C ALA A 881 -13.87 -13.07 -5.08
N GLU A 882 -12.68 -13.66 -5.19
CA GLU A 882 -11.44 -12.92 -5.42
C GLU A 882 -11.50 -12.14 -6.75
N GLY A 883 -11.10 -10.87 -6.69
CA GLY A 883 -11.08 -10.00 -7.86
C GLY A 883 -9.97 -10.36 -8.84
N ALA A 884 -10.04 -9.80 -10.05
CA ALA A 884 -9.07 -10.10 -11.11
C ALA A 884 -7.64 -9.67 -10.74
N LEU A 885 -7.50 -8.54 -10.03
CA LEU A 885 -6.20 -8.02 -9.61
C LEU A 885 -5.51 -8.95 -8.61
N VAL A 886 -6.25 -9.48 -7.64
CA VAL A 886 -5.72 -10.37 -6.59
C VAL A 886 -5.31 -11.72 -7.17
N ARG A 887 -6.13 -12.28 -8.06
CA ARG A 887 -5.78 -13.53 -8.76
C ARG A 887 -4.53 -13.37 -9.61
N ALA A 888 -4.41 -12.28 -10.35
CA ALA A 888 -3.22 -11.98 -11.13
C ALA A 888 -1.98 -11.75 -10.24
N ALA A 889 -2.13 -10.99 -9.15
CA ALA A 889 -1.05 -10.73 -8.19
C ALA A 889 -0.50 -12.01 -7.56
N ARG A 890 -1.36 -12.98 -7.19
CA ARG A 890 -0.93 -14.28 -6.66
C ARG A 890 -0.32 -15.20 -7.72
N ALA A 891 -0.89 -15.23 -8.92
CA ALA A 891 -0.45 -16.14 -9.99
C ALA A 891 0.74 -15.60 -10.81
N GLY A 892 1.14 -14.33 -10.63
CA GLY A 892 2.16 -13.69 -11.46
C GLY A 892 1.68 -13.28 -12.86
N GLY A 893 0.36 -13.18 -13.07
CA GLY A 893 -0.22 -12.77 -14.35
C GLY A 893 0.00 -11.29 -14.66
N TRP A 894 -0.14 -10.91 -15.93
CA TRP A 894 -0.13 -9.50 -16.33
C TRP A 894 -1.55 -8.95 -16.32
N ILE A 895 -1.73 -7.72 -15.84
CA ILE A 895 -3.05 -7.05 -15.82
C ILE A 895 -2.99 -5.68 -16.49
N LEU A 896 -3.98 -5.40 -17.33
CA LEU A 896 -4.18 -4.12 -18.00
C LEU A 896 -5.50 -3.49 -17.53
N LEU A 897 -5.41 -2.34 -16.87
CA LEU A 897 -6.55 -1.50 -16.50
C LEU A 897 -6.79 -0.46 -17.60
N ASP A 898 -7.79 -0.68 -18.45
CA ASP A 898 -8.14 0.26 -19.52
C ASP A 898 -9.13 1.32 -19.01
N GLU A 899 -9.04 2.53 -19.55
CA GLU A 899 -9.83 3.71 -19.16
C GLU A 899 -9.81 3.99 -17.64
N VAL A 900 -8.62 3.94 -17.03
CA VAL A 900 -8.44 4.06 -15.56
C VAL A 900 -9.00 5.37 -14.99
N ASN A 901 -9.05 6.43 -15.79
CA ASN A 901 -9.56 7.74 -15.42
C ASN A 901 -11.10 7.85 -15.37
N LEU A 902 -11.83 6.80 -15.79
CA LEU A 902 -13.27 6.71 -15.64
C LEU A 902 -13.70 6.15 -14.28
N ALA A 903 -12.81 5.41 -13.61
CA ALA A 903 -13.08 4.87 -12.29
C ALA A 903 -13.10 5.96 -11.22
N ALA A 904 -13.86 5.73 -10.15
CA ALA A 904 -13.80 6.55 -8.96
C ALA A 904 -12.41 6.46 -8.30
N ALA A 905 -11.97 7.55 -7.65
CA ALA A 905 -10.68 7.57 -6.96
C ALA A 905 -10.56 6.51 -5.87
N GLU A 906 -11.68 6.12 -5.24
CA GLU A 906 -11.80 5.03 -4.26
C GLU A 906 -11.36 3.69 -4.84
N THR A 907 -11.91 3.31 -6.00
CA THR A 907 -11.58 2.07 -6.70
C THR A 907 -10.09 2.01 -7.04
N LEU A 908 -9.47 3.17 -7.29
CA LEU A 908 -8.04 3.27 -7.61
C LEU A 908 -7.13 3.32 -6.39
N ALA A 909 -7.64 3.68 -5.21
CA ALA A 909 -6.85 3.73 -3.97
C ALA A 909 -6.28 2.35 -3.61
N CYS A 910 -6.96 1.27 -3.98
CA CYS A 910 -6.47 -0.10 -3.78
C CYS A 910 -5.17 -0.42 -4.54
N LEU A 911 -4.84 0.36 -5.58
CA LEU A 911 -3.60 0.19 -6.33
C LEU A 911 -2.39 0.76 -5.57
N GLY A 912 -2.60 1.57 -4.53
CA GLY A 912 -1.52 2.24 -3.80
C GLY A 912 -0.42 1.29 -3.33
N GLY A 913 -0.79 0.17 -2.68
CA GLY A 913 0.17 -0.83 -2.21
C GLY A 913 0.92 -1.58 -3.33
N VAL A 914 0.34 -1.68 -4.53
CA VAL A 914 1.00 -2.28 -5.71
C VAL A 914 1.98 -1.32 -6.37
N LEU A 915 1.67 -0.01 -6.34
CA LEU A 915 2.52 1.04 -6.92
C LEU A 915 3.69 1.42 -6.01
N GLN A 916 3.63 1.04 -4.73
CA GLN A 916 4.70 1.23 -3.75
C GLN A 916 5.75 0.11 -3.81
N ARG A 917 6.82 0.27 -3.02
CA ARG A 917 7.95 -0.67 -2.97
C ARG A 917 7.55 -2.06 -2.47
N GLU A 918 6.62 -2.13 -1.53
CA GLU A 918 6.24 -3.39 -0.87
C GLU A 918 5.43 -4.34 -1.77
N ARG A 919 4.83 -3.83 -2.87
CA ARG A 919 4.02 -4.59 -3.83
C ARG A 919 3.06 -5.56 -3.15
N ALA A 920 2.29 -5.04 -2.20
CA ALA A 920 1.32 -5.81 -1.45
C ALA A 920 -0.08 -5.21 -1.64
N LEU A 921 -1.08 -6.08 -1.70
CA LEU A 921 -2.49 -5.71 -1.73
C LEU A 921 -3.10 -6.03 -0.37
N LEU A 922 -3.75 -5.04 0.24
CA LEU A 922 -4.53 -5.25 1.46
C LEU A 922 -6.00 -5.47 1.09
N LEU A 923 -6.54 -6.63 1.44
CA LEU A 923 -7.95 -6.95 1.26
C LEU A 923 -8.74 -6.42 2.46
N ALA A 924 -9.34 -5.24 2.32
CA ALA A 924 -10.10 -4.60 3.41
C ALA A 924 -11.21 -5.50 3.99
N GLU A 925 -11.89 -6.28 3.14
CA GLU A 925 -13.01 -7.18 3.52
C GLU A 925 -12.59 -8.41 4.33
N THR A 926 -11.34 -8.87 4.15
CA THR A 926 -10.82 -10.07 4.82
C THR A 926 -9.68 -9.76 5.80
N GLY A 927 -9.15 -8.54 5.80
CA GLY A 927 -7.96 -8.14 6.55
C GLY A 927 -6.65 -8.79 6.06
N VAL A 928 -6.67 -9.53 4.95
CA VAL A 928 -5.52 -10.32 4.49
C VAL A 928 -4.64 -9.48 3.58
N ARG A 929 -3.34 -9.44 3.91
CA ARG A 929 -2.29 -8.87 3.05
C ARG A 929 -1.82 -9.93 2.03
N VAL A 930 -1.81 -9.57 0.76
CA VAL A 930 -1.40 -10.42 -0.36
C VAL A 930 -0.16 -9.84 -1.01
N GLU A 931 0.96 -10.56 -0.94
CA GLU A 931 2.19 -10.19 -1.64
C GLU A 931 2.08 -10.50 -3.13
N CYS A 932 2.49 -9.55 -3.97
CA CYS A 932 2.51 -9.76 -5.41
C CYS A 932 3.67 -10.68 -5.81
N HIS A 933 3.38 -11.64 -6.68
CA HIS A 933 4.38 -12.52 -7.26
C HIS A 933 5.44 -11.72 -8.05
N PRO A 934 6.73 -12.12 -8.05
CA PRO A 934 7.80 -11.38 -8.73
C PRO A 934 7.59 -11.15 -10.24
N GLU A 935 6.83 -12.03 -10.90
CA GLU A 935 6.51 -11.93 -12.34
C GLU A 935 5.27 -11.07 -12.65
N PHE A 936 4.52 -10.64 -11.63
CA PHE A 936 3.34 -9.79 -11.79
C PHE A 936 3.71 -8.44 -12.42
N ARG A 937 2.90 -7.98 -13.39
CA ARG A 937 3.07 -6.68 -14.06
C ARG A 937 1.73 -5.96 -14.18
N LEU A 938 1.74 -4.66 -13.86
CA LEU A 938 0.59 -3.77 -13.91
C LEU A 938 0.74 -2.77 -15.06
N PHE A 939 -0.26 -2.74 -15.93
CA PHE A 939 -0.40 -1.74 -16.99
C PHE A 939 -1.71 -0.97 -16.78
N ALA A 940 -1.71 0.32 -17.07
CA ALA A 940 -2.89 1.17 -17.07
C ALA A 940 -2.93 2.01 -18.35
N CYS A 941 -4.12 2.24 -18.89
CA CYS A 941 -4.35 3.12 -20.03
C CYS A 941 -5.38 4.18 -19.66
N MET A 942 -5.14 5.42 -20.09
CA MET A 942 -6.15 6.48 -20.02
C MET A 942 -6.07 7.42 -21.21
N ASN A 943 -7.15 8.15 -21.40
CA ASN A 943 -7.17 9.30 -22.30
C ASN A 943 -6.87 10.59 -21.50
N PRO A 944 -6.23 11.60 -22.11
CA PRO A 944 -5.96 12.87 -21.42
C PRO A 944 -7.27 13.56 -20.99
N ALA A 945 -7.23 14.28 -19.87
CA ALA A 945 -8.39 14.94 -19.23
C ALA A 945 -8.92 16.19 -19.97
N ASN A 946 -8.77 16.23 -21.29
CA ASN A 946 -9.34 17.28 -22.15
C ASN A 946 -10.71 16.89 -22.70
N ASP A 947 -11.08 15.60 -22.59
CA ASP A 947 -12.38 15.07 -23.00
C ASP A 947 -13.44 15.23 -21.91
N VAL A 948 -14.66 15.52 -22.32
CA VAL A 948 -15.83 15.66 -21.43
C VAL A 948 -16.01 14.42 -20.55
N GLY A 949 -16.09 14.63 -19.23
CA GLY A 949 -16.35 13.57 -18.25
C GLY A 949 -15.12 12.76 -17.80
N LYS A 950 -13.91 13.06 -18.32
CA LYS A 950 -12.67 12.38 -17.93
C LYS A 950 -11.88 13.21 -16.91
N ARG A 951 -11.68 12.67 -15.71
CA ARG A 951 -10.91 13.32 -14.64
C ARG A 951 -9.43 12.94 -14.76
N ASP A 952 -8.55 13.76 -14.19
CA ASP A 952 -7.15 13.36 -14.05
C ASP A 952 -6.99 12.43 -12.84
N LEU A 953 -5.95 11.60 -12.83
CA LEU A 953 -5.63 10.74 -11.71
C LEU A 953 -5.12 11.58 -10.52
N PRO A 954 -5.37 11.16 -9.27
CA PRO A 954 -4.75 11.76 -8.10
C PRO A 954 -3.22 11.80 -8.26
N PRO A 955 -2.53 12.94 -8.00
CA PRO A 955 -1.10 13.10 -8.26
C PRO A 955 -0.22 12.05 -7.58
N GLY A 956 -0.57 11.64 -6.34
CA GLY A 956 0.14 10.57 -5.62
C GLY A 956 0.10 9.24 -6.36
N LEU A 957 -1.07 8.85 -6.87
CA LEU A 957 -1.26 7.63 -7.65
C LEU A 957 -0.56 7.71 -9.01
N ARG A 958 -0.74 8.84 -9.71
CA ARG A 958 -0.12 9.09 -11.03
C ARG A 958 1.40 9.02 -10.97
N SER A 959 2.01 9.60 -9.93
CA SER A 959 3.46 9.53 -9.70
C SER A 959 3.99 8.12 -9.41
N GLY A 960 3.12 7.18 -9.05
CA GLY A 960 3.48 5.77 -8.87
C GLY A 960 3.80 5.06 -10.19
N PHE A 961 3.19 5.52 -11.28
CA PHE A 961 3.39 4.95 -12.60
C PHE A 961 4.59 5.56 -13.34
N THR A 962 5.18 4.75 -14.21
CA THR A 962 5.99 5.24 -15.33
C THR A 962 5.03 5.69 -16.43
N GLU A 963 4.85 7.00 -16.56
CA GLU A 963 3.95 7.59 -17.53
C GLU A 963 4.58 7.65 -18.93
N ILE A 964 3.84 7.15 -19.92
CA ILE A 964 4.21 7.20 -21.34
C ILE A 964 3.08 7.87 -22.11
N PHE A 965 3.33 9.05 -22.66
CA PHE A 965 2.41 9.69 -23.59
C PHE A 965 2.59 9.09 -25.00
N VAL A 966 1.51 8.53 -25.54
CA VAL A 966 1.44 7.90 -26.86
C VAL A 966 0.87 8.90 -27.85
N HIS A 967 1.77 9.60 -28.55
CA HIS A 967 1.38 10.48 -29.65
C HIS A 967 0.69 9.68 -30.76
N PRO A 968 -0.29 10.28 -31.47
CA PRO A 968 -0.88 9.65 -32.65
C PRO A 968 0.17 9.36 -33.74
N PRO A 969 0.22 8.17 -34.35
CA PRO A 969 1.18 7.84 -35.42
C PRO A 969 0.81 8.46 -36.78
N ASP A 970 -0.15 9.38 -36.83
CA ASP A 970 -0.66 9.99 -38.07
C ASP A 970 0.22 11.11 -38.64
N ALA A 971 1.13 11.66 -37.83
CA ALA A 971 2.14 12.61 -38.27
C ALA A 971 3.05 12.02 -39.36
N ASN A 972 3.43 10.74 -39.23
CA ASN A 972 4.33 10.09 -40.17
C ASN A 972 3.57 9.34 -41.28
N THR A 973 3.92 9.64 -42.54
CA THR A 973 3.31 9.02 -43.73
C THR A 973 3.64 7.52 -43.82
N ASP A 974 4.86 7.13 -43.44
CA ASP A 974 5.31 5.74 -43.56
C ASP A 974 4.60 4.83 -42.55
N ASP A 975 4.36 5.33 -41.34
CA ASP A 975 3.61 4.60 -40.31
C ASP A 975 2.14 4.42 -40.74
N LEU A 976 1.51 5.45 -41.30
CA LEU A 976 0.17 5.35 -41.88
C LEU A 976 0.12 4.34 -43.04
N LEU A 977 1.14 4.32 -43.90
CA LEU A 977 1.23 3.37 -45.00
C LEU A 977 1.35 1.93 -44.52
N ALA A 978 2.16 1.68 -43.48
CA ALA A 978 2.27 0.38 -42.84
C ALA A 978 0.94 -0.06 -42.21
N ILE A 979 0.19 0.85 -41.57
CA ILE A 979 -1.15 0.56 -41.04
C ILE A 979 -2.11 0.18 -42.19
N VAL A 980 -2.19 0.99 -43.24
CA VAL A 980 -3.09 0.73 -44.38
C VAL A 980 -2.78 -0.62 -45.03
N ARG A 981 -1.49 -0.94 -45.22
CA ARG A 981 -1.04 -2.23 -45.78
C ARG A 981 -1.32 -3.42 -44.87
N ALA A 982 -1.27 -3.27 -43.55
CA ALA A 982 -1.58 -4.34 -42.62
C ALA A 982 -3.09 -4.69 -42.61
N HIS A 983 -3.95 -3.70 -42.86
CA HIS A 983 -5.40 -3.89 -42.88
C HIS A 983 -5.95 -4.29 -44.26
N LEU A 984 -5.28 -3.94 -45.36
CA LEU A 984 -5.71 -4.28 -46.71
C LEU A 984 -4.99 -5.54 -47.26
N PRO A 985 -5.59 -6.27 -48.21
CA PRO A 985 -4.91 -7.39 -48.88
C PRO A 985 -3.64 -6.95 -49.63
N ALA A 986 -2.65 -7.85 -49.76
CA ALA A 986 -1.41 -7.54 -50.49
C ALA A 986 -1.62 -7.23 -51.99
N SER A 987 -2.80 -7.52 -52.55
CA SER A 987 -3.16 -7.25 -53.94
C SER A 987 -3.47 -5.78 -54.25
N VAL A 988 -3.49 -4.88 -53.25
CA VAL A 988 -3.81 -3.46 -53.45
C VAL A 988 -2.59 -2.69 -54.01
N PRO A 989 -2.73 -1.91 -55.09
CA PRO A 989 -1.63 -1.08 -55.61
C PRO A 989 -1.15 -0.04 -54.57
N PRO A 990 0.17 0.20 -54.43
CA PRO A 990 0.71 1.19 -53.49
C PRO A 990 0.14 2.60 -53.67
N GLN A 991 -0.16 3.01 -54.91
CA GLN A 991 -0.75 4.30 -55.23
C GLN A 991 -2.12 4.51 -54.56
N MET A 992 -2.95 3.46 -54.52
CA MET A 992 -4.26 3.50 -53.86
C MET A 992 -4.07 3.74 -52.35
N CYS A 993 -3.09 3.10 -51.72
CA CYS A 993 -2.78 3.31 -50.31
C CYS A 993 -2.37 4.75 -50.02
N HIS A 994 -1.52 5.37 -50.86
CA HIS A 994 -1.16 6.79 -50.72
C HIS A 994 -2.37 7.72 -50.86
N ARG A 995 -3.31 7.41 -51.76
CA ARG A 995 -4.54 8.19 -51.93
C ARG A 995 -5.49 8.06 -50.74
N VAL A 996 -5.62 6.87 -50.16
CA VAL A 996 -6.38 6.67 -48.90
C VAL A 996 -5.78 7.49 -47.76
N ILE A 997 -4.45 7.55 -47.66
CA ILE A 997 -3.75 8.39 -46.67
C ILE A 997 -4.01 9.88 -46.93
N ALA A 998 -3.97 10.31 -48.19
CA ALA A 998 -4.27 11.69 -48.58
C ALA A 998 -5.71 12.06 -48.20
N PHE A 999 -6.69 11.20 -48.49
CA PHE A 999 -8.07 11.38 -48.07
C PHE A 999 -8.21 11.48 -46.55
N TYR A 1000 -7.55 10.60 -45.78
CA TYR A 1000 -7.59 10.63 -44.32
C TYR A 1000 -7.05 11.96 -43.76
N ARG A 1001 -5.91 12.44 -44.29
CA ARG A 1001 -5.33 13.74 -43.90
C ARG A 1001 -6.22 14.91 -44.27
N ALA A 1002 -6.79 14.91 -45.47
CA ALA A 1002 -7.74 15.92 -45.91
C ALA A 1002 -8.99 15.94 -45.01
N ALA A 1003 -9.56 14.78 -44.68
CA ALA A 1003 -10.70 14.66 -43.78
C ALA A 1003 -10.40 15.22 -42.37
N LYS A 1004 -9.20 14.95 -41.82
CA LYS A 1004 -8.77 15.54 -40.54
C LYS A 1004 -8.57 17.05 -40.63
N ALA A 1005 -7.93 17.54 -41.68
CA ALA A 1005 -7.70 18.98 -41.88
C ALA A 1005 -9.02 19.74 -41.99
N LEU A 1006 -9.96 19.25 -42.80
CA LEU A 1006 -11.29 19.84 -42.95
C LEU A 1006 -12.09 19.83 -41.64
N ALA A 1007 -11.95 18.77 -40.82
CA ALA A 1007 -12.57 18.73 -39.50
C ALA A 1007 -11.93 19.73 -38.52
N ALA A 1008 -10.60 19.87 -38.54
CA ALA A 1008 -9.87 20.82 -37.71
C ALA A 1008 -10.15 22.28 -38.07
N GLU A 1009 -10.33 22.58 -39.37
CA GLU A 1009 -10.72 23.89 -39.89
C GLU A 1009 -12.21 24.24 -39.65
N HIS A 1010 -12.96 23.39 -38.94
CA HIS A 1010 -14.41 23.55 -38.72
C HIS A 1010 -15.25 23.60 -40.02
N ARG A 1011 -14.74 23.03 -41.11
CA ARG A 1011 -15.44 22.95 -42.41
C ARG A 1011 -16.34 21.72 -42.53
N LEU A 1012 -16.26 20.81 -41.57
CA LEU A 1012 -17.14 19.65 -41.44
C LEU A 1012 -17.94 19.76 -40.15
N ALA A 1013 -19.23 19.46 -40.24
CA ALA A 1013 -20.16 19.45 -39.13
C ALA A 1013 -21.02 18.19 -39.20
N ASP A 1014 -21.28 17.58 -38.04
CA ASP A 1014 -22.23 16.48 -37.93
C ASP A 1014 -23.68 16.97 -37.95
N GLY A 1015 -24.64 16.03 -37.91
CA GLY A 1015 -26.07 16.37 -37.86
C GLY A 1015 -26.53 17.16 -36.62
N ALA A 1016 -25.65 17.37 -35.63
CA ALA A 1016 -25.89 18.19 -34.43
C ALA A 1016 -25.09 19.52 -34.46
N GLY A 1017 -24.43 19.86 -35.57
CA GLY A 1017 -23.61 21.06 -35.70
C GLY A 1017 -22.29 21.00 -34.95
N GLN A 1018 -21.87 19.83 -34.47
CA GLN A 1018 -20.61 19.62 -33.79
C GLN A 1018 -19.53 19.18 -34.79
N ARG A 1019 -18.26 19.48 -34.46
CA ARG A 1019 -17.13 19.02 -35.28
C ARG A 1019 -16.99 17.49 -35.19
N PRO A 1020 -16.86 16.77 -36.32
CA PRO A 1020 -16.61 15.34 -36.29
C PRO A 1020 -15.18 15.04 -35.81
N HIS A 1021 -15.01 14.02 -34.97
CA HIS A 1021 -13.67 13.57 -34.55
C HIS A 1021 -13.25 12.31 -35.31
N TYR A 1022 -12.23 12.44 -36.15
CA TYR A 1022 -11.67 11.33 -36.91
C TYR A 1022 -10.35 10.83 -36.31
N SER A 1023 -10.36 9.62 -35.78
CA SER A 1023 -9.17 8.94 -35.26
C SER A 1023 -8.73 7.80 -36.18
N LEU A 1024 -7.58 7.20 -35.88
CA LEU A 1024 -7.10 6.00 -36.58
C LEU A 1024 -8.05 4.82 -36.45
N ARG A 1025 -8.87 4.80 -35.38
CA ARG A 1025 -9.94 3.80 -35.22
C ARG A 1025 -11.00 3.94 -36.33
N THR A 1026 -11.31 5.17 -36.74
CA THR A 1026 -12.23 5.45 -37.87
C THR A 1026 -11.67 4.87 -39.17
N LEU A 1027 -10.38 5.12 -39.44
CA LEU A 1027 -9.70 4.58 -40.61
C LEU A 1027 -9.63 3.04 -40.56
N ALA A 1028 -9.16 2.45 -39.45
CA ALA A 1028 -9.04 1.00 -39.31
C ALA A 1028 -10.37 0.26 -39.52
N ARG A 1029 -11.50 0.82 -39.05
CA ARG A 1029 -12.85 0.27 -39.28
C ARG A 1029 -13.20 0.24 -40.78
N SER A 1030 -12.94 1.33 -41.51
CA SER A 1030 -13.21 1.39 -42.95
C SER A 1030 -12.37 0.37 -43.75
N LEU A 1031 -11.09 0.21 -43.39
CA LEU A 1031 -10.20 -0.74 -44.04
C LEU A 1031 -10.56 -2.20 -43.70
N THR A 1032 -10.99 -2.46 -42.47
CA THR A 1032 -11.45 -3.79 -42.05
C THR A 1032 -12.70 -4.19 -42.80
N TYR A 1033 -13.67 -3.27 -42.93
CA TYR A 1033 -14.86 -3.46 -43.77
C TYR A 1033 -14.46 -3.74 -45.23
N ALA A 1034 -13.55 -2.96 -45.79
CA ALA A 1034 -13.07 -3.16 -47.15
C ALA A 1034 -12.46 -4.55 -47.36
N ARG A 1035 -11.68 -5.04 -46.40
CA ARG A 1035 -11.06 -6.37 -46.42
C ARG A 1035 -12.10 -7.49 -46.34
N GLU A 1036 -13.06 -7.39 -45.41
CA GLU A 1036 -14.08 -8.43 -45.17
C GLU A 1036 -15.02 -8.58 -46.36
N HIS A 1037 -15.33 -7.50 -47.09
CA HIS A 1037 -16.29 -7.50 -48.19
C HIS A 1037 -15.68 -7.42 -49.60
N ALA A 1038 -14.35 -7.30 -49.71
CA ALA A 1038 -13.65 -7.23 -51.00
C ALA A 1038 -13.96 -8.41 -51.93
N ALA A 1039 -14.15 -9.61 -51.38
CA ALA A 1039 -14.47 -10.81 -52.15
C ALA A 1039 -15.87 -10.76 -52.80
N ALA A 1040 -16.84 -10.12 -52.15
CA ALA A 1040 -18.21 -10.03 -52.62
C ALA A 1040 -18.44 -8.84 -53.54
N TYR A 1041 -17.97 -7.65 -53.16
CA TYR A 1041 -18.34 -6.38 -53.81
C TYR A 1041 -17.25 -5.76 -54.68
N SER A 1042 -16.11 -6.45 -54.88
CA SER A 1042 -14.83 -5.89 -55.33
C SER A 1042 -14.17 -4.97 -54.30
N LEU A 1043 -12.84 -4.93 -54.32
CA LEU A 1043 -12.05 -4.15 -53.37
C LEU A 1043 -12.33 -2.64 -53.47
N GLN A 1044 -12.41 -2.08 -54.68
CA GLN A 1044 -12.60 -0.63 -54.87
C GLN A 1044 -13.96 -0.15 -54.35
N ARG A 1045 -15.03 -0.89 -54.64
CA ARG A 1045 -16.37 -0.60 -54.10
C ARG A 1045 -16.40 -0.77 -52.59
N SER A 1046 -15.84 -1.86 -52.07
CA SER A 1046 -15.82 -2.12 -50.62
C SER A 1046 -15.03 -1.06 -49.85
N LEU A 1047 -13.94 -0.53 -50.45
CA LEU A 1047 -13.17 0.58 -49.89
C LEU A 1047 -13.95 1.89 -49.91
N HIS A 1048 -14.62 2.21 -51.02
CA HIS A 1048 -15.49 3.38 -51.11
C HIS A 1048 -16.61 3.32 -50.06
N ASP A 1049 -17.32 2.18 -49.99
CA ASP A 1049 -18.41 1.96 -49.07
C ASP A 1049 -17.93 2.03 -47.61
N GLY A 1050 -16.78 1.43 -47.30
CA GLY A 1050 -16.18 1.49 -45.95
C GLY A 1050 -15.80 2.91 -45.52
N LEU A 1051 -15.14 3.68 -46.40
CA LEU A 1051 -14.75 5.07 -46.10
C LEU A 1051 -15.98 5.98 -45.96
N ALA A 1052 -16.96 5.84 -46.85
CA ALA A 1052 -18.21 6.59 -46.75
C ALA A 1052 -19.01 6.19 -45.50
N MET A 1053 -19.00 4.90 -45.11
CA MET A 1053 -19.67 4.42 -43.89
C MET A 1053 -19.14 5.09 -42.63
N THR A 1054 -17.81 5.20 -42.48
CA THR A 1054 -17.21 5.67 -41.22
C THR A 1054 -17.04 7.19 -41.17
N PHE A 1055 -16.74 7.84 -42.30
CA PHE A 1055 -16.46 9.28 -42.32
C PHE A 1055 -17.68 10.13 -42.75
N ALA A 1056 -18.52 9.66 -43.67
CA ALA A 1056 -19.54 10.52 -44.29
C ALA A 1056 -20.93 10.40 -43.65
N THR A 1057 -21.27 9.27 -43.01
CA THR A 1057 -22.62 8.99 -42.48
C THR A 1057 -23.08 9.92 -41.36
N GLN A 1058 -22.13 10.50 -40.61
CA GLN A 1058 -22.39 11.32 -39.44
C GLN A 1058 -22.64 12.80 -39.82
N LEU A 1059 -22.25 13.18 -41.04
CA LEU A 1059 -22.19 14.55 -41.52
C LEU A 1059 -23.55 15.06 -42.00
N GLU A 1060 -23.74 16.38 -41.94
CA GLU A 1060 -24.86 17.04 -42.63
C GLU A 1060 -24.70 16.97 -44.15
N ALA A 1061 -25.80 17.08 -44.90
CA ALA A 1061 -25.78 16.89 -46.36
C ALA A 1061 -24.80 17.84 -47.10
N ALA A 1062 -24.66 19.08 -46.64
CA ALA A 1062 -23.76 20.07 -47.26
C ALA A 1062 -22.28 19.71 -47.06
N THR A 1063 -21.88 19.37 -45.83
CA THR A 1063 -20.50 18.98 -45.50
C THR A 1063 -20.16 17.57 -45.97
N GLN A 1064 -21.15 16.67 -45.98
CA GLN A 1064 -21.06 15.35 -46.58
C GLN A 1064 -20.68 15.46 -48.07
N ALA A 1065 -21.30 16.38 -48.82
CA ALA A 1065 -20.97 16.59 -50.22
C ALA A 1065 -19.52 17.05 -50.43
N VAL A 1066 -18.96 17.87 -49.52
CA VAL A 1066 -17.55 18.28 -49.56
C VAL A 1066 -16.63 17.08 -49.37
N LEU A 1067 -16.87 16.27 -48.33
CA LEU A 1067 -16.04 15.10 -48.07
C LEU A 1067 -16.16 14.02 -49.16
N MET A 1068 -17.34 13.86 -49.76
CA MET A 1068 -17.54 12.89 -50.85
C MET A 1068 -16.75 13.28 -52.12
N ARG A 1069 -16.46 14.57 -52.36
CA ARG A 1069 -15.56 15.00 -53.45
C ARG A 1069 -14.11 14.55 -53.20
N GLU A 1070 -13.63 14.71 -51.98
CA GLU A 1070 -12.31 14.21 -51.57
C GLU A 1070 -12.23 12.69 -51.65
N LEU A 1071 -13.32 11.98 -51.31
CA LEU A 1071 -13.39 10.52 -51.45
C LEU A 1071 -13.33 10.07 -52.91
N ALA A 1072 -13.99 10.79 -53.82
CA ALA A 1072 -13.96 10.48 -55.25
C ALA A 1072 -12.54 10.59 -55.83
N ALA A 1073 -11.73 11.53 -55.33
CA ALA A 1073 -10.34 11.70 -55.73
C ALA A 1073 -9.44 10.48 -55.43
N VAL A 1074 -9.85 9.58 -54.54
CA VAL A 1074 -9.10 8.35 -54.23
C VAL A 1074 -9.07 7.38 -55.43
N PHE A 1075 -10.09 7.38 -56.27
CA PHE A 1075 -10.29 6.36 -57.31
C PHE A 1075 -9.94 6.80 -58.75
N ASP A 1076 -9.46 8.04 -58.93
CA ASP A 1076 -8.89 8.65 -60.14
C ASP A 1076 -9.32 8.03 -61.49
N GLY A 1077 -10.29 8.66 -62.17
CA GLY A 1077 -10.74 8.25 -63.51
C GLY A 1077 -11.65 7.01 -63.57
N SER A 1078 -11.82 6.29 -62.46
CA SER A 1078 -12.85 5.24 -62.37
C SER A 1078 -14.23 5.88 -62.24
N ASP A 1079 -15.20 5.48 -63.07
CA ASP A 1079 -16.58 5.94 -62.93
C ASP A 1079 -17.22 5.35 -61.66
N VAL A 1080 -17.07 6.07 -60.55
CA VAL A 1080 -17.60 5.69 -59.23
C VAL A 1080 -19.11 5.44 -59.30
N ALA A 1081 -19.85 6.19 -60.13
CA ALA A 1081 -21.28 6.01 -60.28
C ALA A 1081 -21.61 4.67 -60.97
N GLN A 1082 -20.83 4.28 -61.99
CA GLN A 1082 -20.98 2.96 -62.62
C GLN A 1082 -20.58 1.82 -61.67
N MET A 1083 -19.52 2.00 -60.87
CA MET A 1083 -19.08 1.02 -59.88
C MET A 1083 -20.16 0.75 -58.82
N LEU A 1084 -20.82 1.79 -58.32
CA LEU A 1084 -21.88 1.68 -57.30
C LEU A 1084 -23.16 1.03 -57.82
N ARG A 1085 -23.45 1.16 -59.13
CA ARG A 1085 -24.62 0.53 -59.77
C ARG A 1085 -24.48 -0.98 -59.97
N ARG A 1086 -23.25 -1.52 -60.03
CA ARG A 1086 -22.99 -2.94 -60.26
C ARG A 1086 -23.18 -3.75 -58.97
N VAL A 1087 -24.32 -4.41 -58.82
CA VAL A 1087 -24.60 -5.32 -57.69
C VAL A 1087 -24.13 -6.75 -58.04
N PRO A 1088 -23.30 -7.39 -57.20
CA PRO A 1088 -22.84 -8.78 -57.41
C PRO A 1088 -23.99 -9.79 -57.22
N PRO A 1089 -23.89 -11.01 -57.79
CA PRO A 1089 -24.87 -12.07 -57.58
C PRO A 1089 -24.98 -12.43 -56.09
N GLY A 1090 -26.21 -12.68 -55.62
CA GLY A 1090 -26.50 -12.82 -54.21
C GLY A 1090 -25.95 -14.10 -53.57
N PRO A 1091 -25.33 -14.01 -52.37
CA PRO A 1091 -24.97 -15.20 -51.61
C PRO A 1091 -26.23 -15.94 -51.13
N PRO A 1092 -26.19 -17.28 -50.98
CA PRO A 1092 -27.33 -18.06 -50.52
C PRO A 1092 -27.74 -17.63 -49.11
N GLY A 1093 -29.04 -17.36 -48.89
CA GLY A 1093 -29.56 -16.92 -47.59
C GLY A 1093 -29.39 -15.43 -47.29
N ALA A 1094 -29.22 -14.58 -48.32
CA ALA A 1094 -29.17 -13.12 -48.17
C ALA A 1094 -30.26 -12.41 -48.99
N VAL A 1095 -30.77 -11.29 -48.46
CA VAL A 1095 -31.74 -10.41 -49.13
C VAL A 1095 -31.04 -9.10 -49.54
N LEU A 1096 -31.36 -8.62 -50.75
CA LEU A 1096 -30.86 -7.35 -51.25
C LEU A 1096 -31.70 -6.20 -50.70
N VAL A 1097 -31.09 -5.36 -49.87
CA VAL A 1097 -31.70 -4.14 -49.35
C VAL A 1097 -30.86 -2.94 -49.77
N GLN A 1098 -31.44 -2.03 -50.56
CA GLN A 1098 -30.81 -0.77 -50.96
C GLN A 1098 -29.38 -0.93 -51.56
N GLY A 1099 -29.17 -2.02 -52.32
CA GLY A 1099 -27.89 -2.33 -52.97
C GLY A 1099 -26.87 -3.14 -52.15
N PHE A 1100 -27.23 -3.55 -50.92
CA PHE A 1100 -26.42 -4.34 -50.00
C PHE A 1100 -27.09 -5.68 -49.64
N TRP A 1101 -26.31 -6.76 -49.59
CA TRP A 1101 -26.76 -8.11 -49.26
C TRP A 1101 -26.69 -8.29 -47.74
N LEU A 1102 -27.85 -8.55 -47.12
CA LEU A 1102 -27.98 -8.78 -45.68
C LEU A 1102 -28.36 -10.22 -45.40
N ALA A 1103 -27.76 -10.83 -44.39
CA ALA A 1103 -28.09 -12.19 -43.98
C ALA A 1103 -29.55 -12.29 -43.51
N VAL A 1104 -30.23 -13.38 -43.88
CA VAL A 1104 -31.62 -13.66 -43.48
C VAL A 1104 -31.62 -14.63 -42.32
N GLN A 1105 -32.36 -14.32 -41.25
CA GLN A 1105 -32.52 -15.21 -40.09
C GLN A 1105 -33.70 -16.18 -40.27
N ASP A 1106 -34.81 -15.70 -40.82
CA ASP A 1106 -36.02 -16.46 -41.08
C ASP A 1106 -36.51 -16.17 -42.50
N ALA A 1107 -36.33 -17.14 -43.41
CA ALA A 1107 -36.62 -16.98 -44.83
C ALA A 1107 -38.12 -16.89 -45.13
N GLU A 1108 -38.97 -17.52 -44.30
CA GLU A 1108 -40.43 -17.47 -44.45
C GLU A 1108 -40.96 -16.10 -43.98
N ALA A 1109 -40.46 -15.60 -42.85
CA ALA A 1109 -40.83 -14.27 -42.35
C ALA A 1109 -40.35 -13.12 -43.25
N ALA A 1110 -39.14 -13.24 -43.83
CA ALA A 1110 -38.62 -12.26 -44.77
C ALA A 1110 -39.40 -12.25 -46.10
N ALA A 1111 -39.84 -13.42 -46.60
CA ALA A 1111 -40.67 -13.52 -47.79
C ALA A 1111 -42.08 -12.95 -47.57
N ALA A 1112 -42.71 -13.24 -46.42
CA ALA A 1112 -44.01 -12.68 -46.06
C ALA A 1112 -43.98 -11.14 -45.94
N ALA A 1113 -42.88 -10.58 -45.40
CA ALA A 1113 -42.71 -9.13 -45.31
C ALA A 1113 -42.49 -8.43 -46.67
N ALA A 1114 -41.99 -9.13 -47.69
CA ALA A 1114 -41.83 -8.60 -49.03
C ALA A 1114 -43.18 -8.49 -49.79
N GLU A 1115 -44.15 -9.34 -49.45
CA GLU A 1115 -45.51 -9.31 -50.02
C GLU A 1115 -46.40 -8.22 -49.38
N ASP A 1116 -46.13 -7.85 -48.12
CA ASP A 1116 -46.97 -6.97 -47.29
C ASP A 1116 -46.68 -5.46 -47.47
N GLY A 1117 -46.35 -5.04 -48.70
CA GLY A 1117 -45.71 -3.76 -49.09
C GLY A 1117 -46.41 -2.41 -48.76
N SER A 1118 -47.29 -2.34 -47.76
CA SER A 1118 -48.16 -1.19 -47.49
C SER A 1118 -47.84 -0.37 -46.22
N SER A 1119 -46.91 -0.81 -45.36
CA SER A 1119 -46.77 -0.23 -44.00
C SER A 1119 -45.69 0.86 -43.83
N PHE A 1120 -44.73 1.04 -44.74
CA PHE A 1120 -43.59 1.96 -44.54
C PHE A 1120 -43.37 2.89 -45.76
N VAL A 1121 -43.53 4.20 -45.55
CA VAL A 1121 -43.37 5.21 -46.61
C VAL A 1121 -41.89 5.55 -46.80
N VAL A 1122 -41.32 5.09 -47.92
CA VAL A 1122 -39.94 5.41 -48.31
C VAL A 1122 -39.92 6.74 -49.08
N THR A 1123 -39.44 7.79 -48.43
CA THR A 1123 -39.11 9.08 -49.09
C THR A 1123 -37.64 9.08 -49.52
N ALA A 1124 -37.23 9.97 -50.44
CA ALA A 1124 -35.82 10.07 -50.88
C ALA A 1124 -34.81 10.27 -49.73
N SER A 1125 -35.21 10.99 -48.68
CA SER A 1125 -34.37 11.16 -47.47
C SER A 1125 -34.27 9.85 -46.66
N VAL A 1126 -35.37 9.12 -46.54
CA VAL A 1126 -35.43 7.83 -45.83
C VAL A 1126 -34.66 6.76 -46.61
N GLU A 1127 -34.72 6.76 -47.93
CA GLU A 1127 -33.96 5.86 -48.81
C GLU A 1127 -32.45 6.02 -48.60
N THR A 1128 -31.95 7.25 -48.59
CA THR A 1128 -30.52 7.54 -48.33
C THR A 1128 -30.09 7.06 -46.94
N LYS A 1129 -30.94 7.23 -45.92
CA LYS A 1129 -30.67 6.77 -44.55
C LYS A 1129 -30.75 5.24 -44.43
N LEU A 1130 -31.70 4.60 -45.10
CA LEU A 1130 -31.81 3.14 -45.18
C LEU A 1130 -30.60 2.53 -45.89
N GLN A 1131 -30.09 3.18 -46.95
CA GLN A 1131 -28.87 2.77 -47.62
C GLN A 1131 -27.66 2.83 -46.68
N ALA A 1132 -27.52 3.91 -45.90
CA ALA A 1132 -26.45 4.03 -44.90
C ALA A 1132 -26.58 2.98 -43.79
N LEU A 1133 -27.82 2.71 -43.32
CA LEU A 1133 -28.10 1.72 -42.30
C LEU A 1133 -27.84 0.28 -42.80
N ALA A 1134 -28.27 -0.05 -44.01
CA ALA A 1134 -28.02 -1.34 -44.65
C ALA A 1134 -26.50 -1.58 -44.82
N ARG A 1135 -25.76 -0.55 -45.23
CA ARG A 1135 -24.29 -0.61 -45.31
C ARG A 1135 -23.65 -0.89 -43.95
N ALA A 1136 -24.10 -0.23 -42.89
CA ALA A 1136 -23.60 -0.45 -41.54
C ALA A 1136 -23.97 -1.86 -41.00
N ALA A 1137 -25.18 -2.33 -41.28
CA ALA A 1137 -25.67 -3.65 -40.88
C ALA A 1137 -24.90 -4.79 -41.57
N MET A 1138 -24.50 -4.62 -42.83
CA MET A 1138 -23.73 -5.60 -43.59
C MET A 1138 -22.39 -5.96 -42.92
N CYS A 1139 -21.80 -5.02 -42.16
CA CYS A 1139 -20.56 -5.26 -41.43
C CYS A 1139 -20.71 -6.31 -40.32
N GLY A 1140 -21.87 -6.40 -39.66
CA GLY A 1140 -22.19 -7.39 -38.60
C GLY A 1140 -21.33 -7.35 -37.33
N ARG A 1141 -20.21 -6.63 -37.33
CA ARG A 1141 -19.17 -6.66 -36.29
C ARG A 1141 -19.26 -5.52 -35.28
N TYR A 1142 -19.75 -4.35 -35.69
CA TYR A 1142 -19.77 -3.15 -34.87
C TYR A 1142 -21.19 -2.81 -34.40
N PRO A 1143 -21.37 -2.45 -33.12
CA PRO A 1143 -22.62 -1.87 -32.65
C PRO A 1143 -22.92 -0.57 -33.41
N VAL A 1144 -24.15 -0.41 -33.88
CA VAL A 1144 -24.61 0.78 -34.60
C VAL A 1144 -25.50 1.61 -33.68
N LEU A 1145 -25.10 2.87 -33.47
CA LEU A 1145 -25.89 3.85 -32.71
C LEU A 1145 -26.56 4.83 -33.68
N ILE A 1146 -27.87 5.02 -33.56
CA ILE A 1146 -28.63 5.97 -34.38
C ILE A 1146 -29.10 7.14 -33.50
N GLN A 1147 -28.57 8.32 -33.76
CA GLN A 1147 -28.91 9.55 -33.04
C GLN A 1147 -29.79 10.48 -33.89
N GLY A 1148 -30.67 11.24 -33.25
CA GLY A 1148 -31.53 12.23 -33.90
C GLY A 1148 -32.85 12.45 -33.14
N PRO A 1149 -33.70 13.40 -33.55
CA PRO A 1149 -34.97 13.69 -32.87
C PRO A 1149 -35.89 12.46 -32.86
N THR A 1150 -36.62 12.25 -31.76
CA THR A 1150 -37.49 11.08 -31.52
C THR A 1150 -38.55 10.88 -32.61
N SER A 1151 -39.03 11.96 -33.22
CA SER A 1151 -40.03 11.95 -34.31
C SER A 1151 -39.48 11.65 -35.71
N ALA A 1152 -38.16 11.48 -35.90
CA ALA A 1152 -37.56 11.30 -37.23
C ALA A 1152 -37.70 9.88 -37.84
N GLY A 1153 -38.52 9.00 -37.25
CA GLY A 1153 -38.77 7.65 -37.78
C GLY A 1153 -37.62 6.66 -37.60
N LYS A 1154 -36.72 6.88 -36.63
CA LYS A 1154 -35.55 6.02 -36.35
C LYS A 1154 -35.92 4.56 -36.11
N THR A 1155 -36.82 4.32 -35.15
CA THR A 1155 -37.29 2.97 -34.79
C THR A 1155 -38.05 2.34 -35.96
N SER A 1156 -38.84 3.12 -36.70
CA SER A 1156 -39.58 2.64 -37.88
C SER A 1156 -38.64 2.14 -38.98
N MET A 1157 -37.51 2.82 -39.24
CA MET A 1157 -36.49 2.36 -40.20
C MET A 1157 -35.84 1.04 -39.76
N VAL A 1158 -35.55 0.89 -38.46
CA VAL A 1158 -34.97 -0.35 -37.91
C VAL A 1158 -35.99 -1.50 -37.98
N HIS A 1159 -37.26 -1.26 -37.64
CA HIS A 1159 -38.33 -2.25 -37.81
C HIS A 1159 -38.52 -2.67 -39.26
N HIS A 1160 -38.46 -1.72 -40.20
CA HIS A 1160 -38.53 -2.02 -41.63
C HIS A 1160 -37.36 -2.92 -42.05
N LEU A 1161 -36.13 -2.59 -41.66
CA LEU A 1161 -34.94 -3.40 -41.96
C LEU A 1161 -35.00 -4.81 -41.35
N ALA A 1162 -35.46 -4.93 -40.10
CA ALA A 1162 -35.61 -6.22 -39.42
C ALA A 1162 -36.66 -7.10 -40.10
N ARG A 1163 -37.80 -6.53 -40.53
CA ARG A 1163 -38.82 -7.24 -41.31
C ARG A 1163 -38.26 -7.75 -42.64
N CYS A 1164 -37.55 -6.90 -43.38
CA CYS A 1164 -36.93 -7.29 -44.66
C CYS A 1164 -35.89 -8.42 -44.53
N THR A 1165 -35.30 -8.61 -43.34
CA THR A 1165 -34.27 -9.63 -43.09
C THR A 1165 -34.77 -10.81 -42.24
N GLY A 1166 -36.03 -10.81 -41.83
CA GLY A 1166 -36.62 -11.85 -40.97
C GLY A 1166 -36.08 -11.87 -39.54
N HIS A 1167 -35.41 -10.81 -39.08
CA HIS A 1167 -34.91 -10.72 -37.70
C HIS A 1167 -36.04 -10.28 -36.75
N ARG A 1168 -36.10 -10.90 -35.57
CA ARG A 1168 -36.97 -10.43 -34.48
C ARG A 1168 -36.25 -9.32 -33.72
N LEU A 1169 -36.95 -8.20 -33.53
CA LEU A 1169 -36.49 -7.06 -32.71
C LEU A 1169 -36.86 -7.24 -31.24
#